data_AF-A0A3D2RL06-F1
#
_entry.id   AF-A0A3D2RL06-F1
#
_cell.length_a   1.000
_cell.length_b   1.000
_cell.length_c   1.000
_cell.angle_alpha   90.00
_cell.angle_beta   90.00
_cell.angle_gamma   90.00
#
_symmetry.space_group_name_H-M   'P 1'
#
loop_
_entity.id
_entity.type
_entity.pdbx_description
1 polymer ?
#
loop_
_entity_poly.entity_id
_entity_poly.type
_entity_poly.pdbx_seq_one_letter_code
_entity_poly.pdbx_strand_id
1 'polypeptide(L)'
;MLLRCTIAVVAILSLGSATPAGAEWGWYRGDIATFSPANTSASVPDQIHEAVKAGLDWVVLSAPAGSGTFVGLGEMVEEVKLTVPRLTPILGTGWHDAGVHLLILGIDSRAPLPETLPNLLTTVDTHKGVAVLTSAEDTENPELLNVSATMDGTWRDLVLPGGPWDRVLTAGNRVFITSTSLGTRPAQTHETTVWAEGNQPDQIIRALRNGSSYVAKTKGIQVDFQVDGKTFGQTVFHQGEPFIRIRATSPDPITSVSLIADGAEIWSTKPGLRIWEERFFLPAQNFGYIRLIASSEPAGITTVTNPVFLVTENAPEGELPLTDGRSAEPEDLTEIGGVIEPLSGLSPDVQTRVLREFLSDPSTRFGTSWLLQNRSDIISDGLLARIADEDTDDQARLGAAYALVTRGSELAPEALLAFLLEDSSSLQAYAGRMFAHFTEGFTEEDWPDIDRMTPEAKSYMIRAYHPGRFVIGQIDRILADLGSDHPGLSSSASDKLVTLATRHYKVIESLLDAADEGRTEAVEVLAIVADHRTISRLRQLYDRTIDPAIRRSTFLALAQMGAPYPDRPIVQLSRIVRPTIDGDITDEEWQDAIDLGGFRSDHNGADAIEPIRAQIGSTTDSLYLAVSVQLGRLPEATLSDEFADTDDRVEIIFAGPPYDEDGNGPRDTLTVNAYGKIDSSLDCEVTSRVTAGTWSVEMGLALGEIESYPRLNVAVVSPSTRTRYSWSVTYGSPSNADRYGELRTESCE
;
A
#
# COMPACT_ATOMS: atom_id res chain seq x y z
N MET A 1 35.67 29.90 47.96
CA MET A 1 36.56 30.79 47.20
C MET A 1 37.32 29.90 46.21
N LEU A 2 36.80 29.71 44.99
CA LEU A 2 37.30 30.35 43.74
C LEU A 2 38.83 30.16 43.63
N LEU A 3 39.44 29.57 42.60
CA LEU A 3 39.07 29.31 41.22
C LEU A 3 40.22 28.48 40.59
N ARG A 4 39.96 27.85 39.43
CA ARG A 4 40.89 27.26 38.42
C ARG A 4 40.96 25.74 38.39
N CYS A 5 39.96 25.14 37.75
CA CYS A 5 40.15 23.91 36.97
C CYS A 5 40.29 24.32 35.50
N THR A 6 41.41 23.93 34.90
CA THR A 6 41.68 23.99 33.47
C THR A 6 41.01 22.76 32.85
N ILE A 7 39.93 22.93 32.09
CA ILE A 7 39.37 21.87 31.24
C ILE A 7 39.59 22.29 29.79
N ALA A 8 40.24 21.40 29.05
CA ALA A 8 40.55 21.53 27.65
C ALA A 8 39.27 21.73 26.83
N VAL A 9 39.26 22.78 26.02
CA VAL A 9 38.30 22.99 24.94
C VAL A 9 38.60 21.94 23.87
N VAL A 10 37.84 20.84 23.87
CA VAL A 10 37.71 19.98 22.69
C VAL A 10 36.57 20.58 21.87
N ALA A 11 36.93 21.32 20.83
CA ALA A 11 36.01 21.68 19.77
C ALA A 11 35.58 20.38 19.05
N ILE A 12 34.43 19.85 19.42
CA ILE A 12 33.73 18.86 18.60
C ILE A 12 33.14 19.65 17.44
N LEU A 13 33.87 19.68 16.33
CA LEU A 13 33.30 19.93 15.02
C LEU A 13 32.26 18.84 14.76
N SER A 14 31.00 19.11 15.07
CA SER A 14 29.88 18.37 14.50
C SER A 14 29.86 18.70 13.00
N LEU A 15 30.59 17.90 12.23
CA LEU A 15 30.30 17.71 10.82
C LEU A 15 28.87 17.17 10.77
N GLY A 16 27.91 18.06 10.52
CA GLY A 16 26.56 17.68 10.17
C GLY A 16 26.67 16.80 8.93
N SER A 17 26.40 15.51 9.11
CA SER A 17 26.06 14.63 8.01
C SER A 17 24.86 15.28 7.31
N ALA A 18 25.10 15.85 6.13
CA ALA A 18 24.02 16.20 5.22
C ALA A 18 23.23 14.92 4.98
N THR A 19 21.98 14.90 5.46
CA THR A 19 21.01 13.90 5.06
C THR A 19 20.96 13.89 3.53
N PRO A 20 21.19 12.74 2.86
CA PRO A 20 20.96 12.66 1.44
C PRO A 20 19.45 12.79 1.25
N ALA A 21 19.00 13.93 0.73
CA ALA A 21 17.63 14.14 0.29
C ALA A 21 17.38 13.24 -0.93
N GLY A 22 16.98 11.99 -0.69
CA GLY A 22 16.38 11.14 -1.70
C GLY A 22 15.01 11.70 -2.08
N ALA A 23 14.72 11.82 -3.37
CA ALA A 23 13.36 12.08 -3.83
C ALA A 23 12.51 10.80 -3.61
N GLU A 24 11.76 10.77 -2.52
CA GLU A 24 10.82 9.71 -2.15
C GLU A 24 9.53 9.84 -2.97
N TRP A 25 9.46 9.24 -4.17
CA TRP A 25 8.18 9.19 -4.90
C TRP A 25 7.17 8.36 -4.10
N GLY A 26 5.97 8.90 -3.90
CA GLY A 26 4.91 8.27 -3.10
C GLY A 26 3.53 8.59 -3.62
N TRP A 27 2.59 7.68 -3.37
CA TRP A 27 1.16 7.95 -3.51
C TRP A 27 0.68 8.61 -2.22
N TYR A 28 0.14 9.82 -2.34
CA TYR A 28 -0.40 10.57 -1.21
C TYR A 28 -1.91 10.58 -1.29
N ARG A 29 -2.56 10.31 -0.16
CA ARG A 29 -3.99 10.14 -0.12
C ARG A 29 -4.61 11.18 0.81
N GLY A 30 -5.51 12.00 0.29
CA GLY A 30 -6.31 12.84 1.16
C GLY A 30 -7.32 13.69 0.44
N ASP A 31 -8.07 14.45 1.20
CA ASP A 31 -9.14 15.31 0.73
C ASP A 31 -8.82 16.76 1.08
N ILE A 32 -9.35 17.68 0.27
CA ILE A 32 -9.17 19.10 0.52
C ILE A 32 -10.27 19.57 1.47
N ALA A 33 -9.97 19.55 2.76
CA ALA A 33 -10.80 20.15 3.80
C ALA A 33 -10.45 21.63 3.98
N THR A 34 -11.46 22.53 3.86
CA THR A 34 -11.27 23.97 4.06
C THR A 34 -11.78 24.43 5.43
N PHE A 35 -10.95 25.18 6.16
CA PHE A 35 -11.34 25.79 7.44
C PHE A 35 -11.43 27.31 7.33
N SER A 36 -12.46 27.93 7.92
CA SER A 36 -12.62 29.39 7.95
C SER A 36 -11.81 30.01 9.11
N PRO A 37 -11.07 31.12 8.90
CA PRO A 37 -10.35 31.81 9.97
C PRO A 37 -11.28 32.51 10.98
N ALA A 38 -12.55 32.71 10.62
CA ALA A 38 -13.54 33.31 11.51
C ALA A 38 -13.88 32.39 12.70
N ASN A 39 -13.56 31.09 12.60
CA ASN A 39 -13.60 30.17 13.72
C ASN A 39 -12.31 30.36 14.52
N THR A 40 -12.44 30.95 15.71
CA THR A 40 -11.35 31.27 16.65
C THR A 40 -10.27 30.19 16.69
N SER A 41 -9.00 30.60 16.80
CA SER A 41 -7.79 29.73 16.85
C SER A 41 -7.94 28.48 17.72
N ALA A 42 -8.73 28.53 18.80
CA ALA A 42 -9.03 27.40 19.67
C ALA A 42 -9.74 26.20 18.99
N SER A 43 -10.43 26.40 17.86
CA SER A 43 -11.19 25.33 17.18
C SER A 43 -10.46 24.67 16.00
N VAL A 44 -9.37 25.28 15.53
CA VAL A 44 -8.57 24.77 14.41
C VAL A 44 -7.80 23.50 14.81
N PRO A 45 -7.18 23.40 16.01
CA PRO A 45 -6.57 22.15 16.48
C PRO A 45 -7.56 20.99 16.56
N ASP A 46 -8.77 21.22 17.08
CA ASP A 46 -9.81 20.19 17.16
C ASP A 46 -10.27 19.72 15.76
N GLN A 47 -10.40 20.65 14.81
CA GLN A 47 -10.77 20.35 13.43
C GLN A 47 -9.66 19.60 12.67
N ILE A 48 -8.40 19.97 12.90
CA ILE A 48 -7.24 19.22 12.38
C ILE A 48 -7.19 17.83 13.02
N HIS A 49 -7.46 17.72 14.32
CA HIS A 49 -7.50 16.43 15.00
C HIS A 49 -8.60 15.50 14.47
N GLU A 50 -9.78 16.03 14.15
CA GLU A 50 -10.84 15.27 13.47
C GLU A 50 -10.45 14.90 12.02
N ALA A 51 -9.74 15.77 11.29
CA ALA A 51 -9.17 15.45 9.98
C ALA A 51 -8.14 14.29 10.04
N VAL A 52 -7.33 14.24 11.10
CA VAL A 52 -6.40 13.12 11.37
C VAL A 52 -7.15 11.83 11.64
N LYS A 53 -8.20 11.86 12.47
CA LYS A 53 -9.04 10.68 12.73
C LYS A 53 -9.72 10.17 11.46
N ALA A 54 -10.02 11.08 10.53
CA ALA A 54 -10.58 10.75 9.22
C ALA A 54 -9.55 10.17 8.22
N GLY A 55 -8.26 10.14 8.57
CA GLY A 55 -7.21 9.53 7.76
C GLY A 55 -6.71 10.40 6.61
N LEU A 56 -6.78 11.72 6.73
CA LEU A 56 -6.28 12.67 5.73
C LEU A 56 -4.76 12.88 5.87
N ASP A 57 -4.03 12.85 4.74
CA ASP A 57 -2.59 13.14 4.71
C ASP A 57 -2.28 14.65 4.51
N TRP A 58 -3.27 15.48 4.16
CA TRP A 58 -3.08 16.91 3.90
C TRP A 58 -4.31 17.74 4.30
N VAL A 59 -4.06 18.99 4.68
CA VAL A 59 -5.08 19.95 5.16
C VAL A 59 -4.86 21.31 4.52
N VAL A 60 -5.95 21.97 4.09
CA VAL A 60 -5.92 23.31 3.52
C VAL A 60 -6.50 24.34 4.48
N LEU A 61 -5.65 25.25 4.94
CA LEU A 61 -6.09 26.41 5.70
C LEU A 61 -6.57 27.47 4.71
N SER A 62 -7.84 27.87 4.78
CA SER A 62 -8.45 28.83 3.85
C SER A 62 -8.72 30.17 4.54
N ALA A 63 -8.74 31.27 3.78
CA ALA A 63 -9.16 32.59 4.25
C ALA A 63 -10.17 33.22 3.28
N PRO A 64 -11.05 34.14 3.73
CA PRO A 64 -11.93 34.90 2.85
C PRO A 64 -11.14 35.78 1.90
N ALA A 65 -11.64 35.91 0.67
CA ALA A 65 -11.08 36.77 -0.37
C ALA A 65 -10.77 38.20 0.14
N GLY A 66 -9.63 38.75 -0.28
CA GLY A 66 -9.23 40.14 0.00
C GLY A 66 -8.69 40.43 1.41
N SER A 67 -8.67 39.46 2.33
CA SER A 67 -8.22 39.68 3.72
C SER A 67 -6.70 39.62 3.91
N GLY A 68 -5.97 38.95 3.02
CA GLY A 68 -4.49 38.99 2.84
C GLY A 68 -3.61 38.75 4.06
N THR A 69 -4.15 38.50 5.24
CA THR A 69 -3.43 38.41 6.50
C THR A 69 -4.05 37.36 7.39
N PHE A 70 -3.26 36.34 7.70
CA PHE A 70 -3.63 35.29 8.64
C PHE A 70 -3.20 35.70 10.05
N VAL A 71 -4.14 36.17 10.86
CA VAL A 71 -3.89 36.45 12.28
C VAL A 71 -3.66 35.11 13.00
N GLY A 72 -2.45 34.91 13.54
CA GLY A 72 -2.09 33.70 14.27
C GLY A 72 -1.53 32.54 13.43
N LEU A 73 -1.26 32.70 12.13
CA LEU A 73 -0.70 31.62 11.29
C LEU A 73 0.65 31.10 11.80
N GLY A 74 1.50 31.98 12.32
CA GLY A 74 2.76 31.58 12.93
C GLY A 74 2.54 30.64 14.11
N GLU A 75 1.58 30.97 14.99
CA GLU A 75 1.19 30.16 16.15
C GLU A 75 0.49 28.87 15.69
N MET A 76 -0.41 28.91 14.70
CA MET A 76 -1.09 27.73 14.17
C MET A 76 -0.13 26.76 13.46
N VAL A 77 0.78 27.26 12.62
CA VAL A 77 1.80 26.44 11.96
C VAL A 77 2.81 25.90 12.98
N GLU A 78 3.10 26.63 14.06
CA GLU A 78 3.93 26.15 15.17
C GLU A 78 3.21 25.14 16.09
N GLU A 79 1.91 25.28 16.31
CA GLU A 79 1.10 24.38 17.11
C GLU A 79 0.79 23.07 16.35
N VAL A 80 0.55 23.17 15.03
CA VAL A 80 0.42 22.04 14.10
C VAL A 80 1.77 21.36 13.84
N LYS A 81 2.89 22.03 14.15
CA LYS A 81 4.20 21.66 13.60
C LYS A 81 4.68 20.26 13.92
N LEU A 82 4.25 19.51 14.94
CA LEU A 82 5.00 18.30 15.34
C LEU A 82 4.34 17.38 16.39
N THR A 83 3.03 17.11 16.34
CA THR A 83 2.45 16.01 17.17
C THR A 83 1.69 14.94 16.40
N VAL A 84 1.46 15.10 15.10
CA VAL A 84 0.85 14.05 14.27
C VAL A 84 1.75 13.78 13.04
N PRO A 85 2.38 12.60 12.94
CA PRO A 85 3.50 12.34 12.02
C PRO A 85 3.14 12.22 10.52
N ARG A 86 1.91 12.55 10.09
CA ARG A 86 1.42 12.25 8.72
C ARG A 86 0.82 13.42 7.93
N LEU A 87 0.69 14.61 8.51
CA LEU A 87 -0.03 15.72 7.87
C LEU A 87 0.92 16.72 7.17
N THR A 88 0.73 16.94 5.87
CA THR A 88 1.37 18.02 5.11
C THR A 88 0.41 19.22 4.98
N PRO A 89 0.69 20.38 5.60
CA PRO A 89 -0.14 21.56 5.44
C PRO A 89 0.07 22.20 4.06
N ILE A 90 -1.02 22.48 3.35
CA ILE A 90 -1.01 23.26 2.11
C ILE A 90 -1.77 24.56 2.37
N LEU A 91 -1.10 25.70 2.26
CA LEU A 91 -1.76 27.00 2.45
C LEU A 91 -2.71 27.25 1.27
N GLY A 92 -3.94 27.65 1.57
CA GLY A 92 -4.91 27.97 0.54
C GLY A 92 -5.80 29.15 0.87
N THR A 93 -6.66 29.51 -0.07
CA THR A 93 -7.64 30.58 0.13
C THR A 93 -8.84 30.36 -0.76
N GLY A 94 -10.03 30.67 -0.23
CA GLY A 94 -11.26 30.70 -1.00
C GLY A 94 -11.41 32.06 -1.66
N TRP A 95 -11.63 32.05 -2.97
CA TRP A 95 -11.90 33.25 -3.74
C TRP A 95 -13.28 33.16 -4.39
N HIS A 96 -14.00 34.27 -4.38
CA HIS A 96 -15.33 34.37 -4.95
C HIS A 96 -15.52 35.75 -5.57
N ASP A 97 -15.81 35.78 -6.86
CA ASP A 97 -16.21 36.98 -7.60
C ASP A 97 -17.11 36.58 -8.77
N ALA A 98 -18.07 37.44 -9.10
CA ALA A 98 -18.95 37.29 -10.26
C ALA A 98 -19.63 35.90 -10.44
N GLY A 99 -19.82 35.13 -9.37
CA GLY A 99 -20.41 33.78 -9.41
C GLY A 99 -19.41 32.63 -9.56
N VAL A 100 -18.12 32.93 -9.80
CA VAL A 100 -17.05 31.92 -9.87
C VAL A 100 -16.50 31.66 -8.47
N HIS A 101 -16.53 30.40 -8.07
CA HIS A 101 -16.00 29.95 -6.77
C HIS A 101 -14.70 29.17 -6.97
N LEU A 102 -13.59 29.75 -6.53
CA LEU A 102 -12.27 29.16 -6.63
C LEU A 102 -11.71 28.79 -5.27
N LEU A 103 -11.08 27.62 -5.21
CA LEU A 103 -10.15 27.28 -4.16
C LEU A 103 -8.73 27.38 -4.70
N ILE A 104 -7.88 28.10 -3.99
CA ILE A 104 -6.50 28.31 -4.39
C ILE A 104 -5.58 27.60 -3.42
N LEU A 105 -4.58 26.90 -3.94
CA LEU A 105 -3.58 26.13 -3.20
C LEU A 105 -2.17 26.69 -3.49
N GLY A 106 -1.30 26.74 -2.50
CA GLY A 106 0.14 26.96 -2.71
C GLY A 106 0.60 28.41 -2.87
N ILE A 107 -0.20 29.40 -2.47
CA ILE A 107 0.22 30.82 -2.50
C ILE A 107 0.92 31.20 -1.18
N ASP A 108 1.91 32.09 -1.25
CA ASP A 108 2.51 32.71 -0.05
C ASP A 108 1.42 33.43 0.75
N SER A 109 1.20 32.98 1.99
CA SER A 109 0.18 33.53 2.89
C SER A 109 0.39 35.00 3.27
N ARG A 110 1.56 35.57 2.96
CA ARG A 110 1.91 36.98 3.17
C ARG A 110 1.65 37.82 1.92
N ALA A 111 1.36 37.20 0.77
CA ALA A 111 1.04 37.92 -0.45
C ALA A 111 -0.41 38.43 -0.40
N PRO A 112 -0.67 39.71 -0.74
CA PRO A 112 -2.03 40.21 -0.87
C PRO A 112 -2.74 39.50 -2.02
N LEU A 113 -3.93 38.96 -1.76
CA LEU A 113 -4.74 38.31 -2.79
C LEU A 113 -5.42 39.38 -3.67
N PRO A 114 -5.24 39.33 -4.99
CA PRO A 114 -5.87 40.29 -5.90
C PRO A 114 -7.39 40.22 -5.90
N GLU A 115 -8.04 41.36 -6.14
CA GLU A 115 -9.51 41.47 -6.17
C GLU A 115 -10.14 40.96 -7.47
N THR A 116 -9.36 40.81 -8.54
CA THR A 116 -9.86 40.42 -9.88
C THR A 116 -9.34 39.05 -10.31
N LEU A 117 -10.16 38.24 -10.99
CA LEU A 117 -9.78 36.92 -11.48
C LEU A 117 -8.46 36.87 -12.28
N PRO A 118 -8.21 37.74 -13.28
CA PRO A 118 -6.98 37.63 -14.08
C PRO A 118 -5.72 37.85 -13.23
N ASN A 119 -5.71 38.89 -12.40
CA ASN A 119 -4.59 39.14 -11.49
C ASN A 119 -4.40 38.02 -10.46
N LEU A 120 -5.50 37.42 -10.01
CA LEU A 120 -5.48 36.27 -9.12
C LEU A 120 -4.80 35.08 -9.80
N LEU A 121 -5.21 34.72 -11.02
CA LEU A 121 -4.60 33.62 -11.77
C LEU A 121 -3.12 33.90 -12.07
N THR A 122 -2.77 35.15 -12.41
CA THR A 122 -1.36 35.56 -12.51
C THR A 122 -0.60 35.36 -11.20
N THR A 123 -1.22 35.67 -10.06
CA THR A 123 -0.60 35.51 -8.73
C THR A 123 -0.48 34.04 -8.35
N VAL A 124 -1.48 33.22 -8.66
CA VAL A 124 -1.45 31.76 -8.48
C VAL A 124 -0.28 31.19 -9.26
N ASP A 125 -0.17 31.54 -10.54
CA ASP A 125 0.88 31.03 -11.42
C ASP A 125 2.28 31.49 -10.98
N THR A 126 2.43 32.78 -10.62
CA THR A 126 3.70 33.34 -10.11
C THR A 126 4.19 32.61 -8.85
N HIS A 127 3.27 32.19 -7.98
CA HIS A 127 3.60 31.43 -6.76
C HIS A 127 3.64 29.91 -6.98
N LYS A 128 3.50 29.44 -8.23
CA LYS A 128 3.41 28.02 -8.59
C LYS A 128 2.28 27.28 -7.86
N GLY A 129 1.21 28.00 -7.54
CA GLY A 129 0.00 27.48 -6.92
C GLY A 129 -0.93 26.80 -7.92
N VAL A 130 -2.08 26.35 -7.42
CA VAL A 130 -3.15 25.73 -8.21
C VAL A 130 -4.48 26.39 -7.89
N ALA A 131 -5.28 26.68 -8.92
CA ALA A 131 -6.67 27.09 -8.80
C ALA A 131 -7.60 25.93 -9.13
N VAL A 132 -8.57 25.70 -8.25
CA VAL A 132 -9.58 24.63 -8.35
C VAL A 132 -10.97 25.28 -8.43
N LEU A 133 -11.71 24.97 -9.49
CA LEU A 133 -13.11 25.31 -9.63
C LEU A 133 -13.97 24.46 -8.69
N THR A 134 -14.71 25.12 -7.80
CA THR A 134 -15.65 24.46 -6.89
C THR A 134 -17.09 24.40 -7.46
N SER A 135 -17.37 25.14 -8.54
CA SER A 135 -18.64 25.14 -9.30
C SER A 135 -18.42 24.68 -10.76
N ALA A 136 -19.47 24.15 -11.41
CA ALA A 136 -19.42 23.57 -12.77
C ALA A 136 -19.94 24.52 -13.83
N GLU A 137 -20.69 25.54 -13.44
CA GLU A 137 -21.25 26.53 -14.36
C GLU A 137 -20.14 27.36 -15.05
N ASP A 138 -18.89 27.24 -14.56
CA ASP A 138 -17.75 28.09 -14.93
C ASP A 138 -16.63 27.36 -15.70
N THR A 139 -16.89 26.17 -16.25
CA THR A 139 -15.88 25.38 -17.01
C THR A 139 -15.45 26.01 -18.35
N GLU A 140 -15.96 27.20 -18.69
CA GLU A 140 -15.63 27.94 -19.91
C GLU A 140 -14.27 28.67 -19.85
N ASN A 141 -13.61 28.73 -18.68
CA ASN A 141 -12.32 29.39 -18.54
C ASN A 141 -11.15 28.38 -18.57
N PRO A 142 -10.40 28.28 -19.69
CA PRO A 142 -9.32 27.30 -19.86
C PRO A 142 -8.06 27.62 -19.04
N GLU A 143 -7.94 28.81 -18.44
CA GLU A 143 -6.82 29.17 -17.56
C GLU A 143 -6.88 28.44 -16.20
N LEU A 144 -7.97 27.71 -15.93
CA LEU A 144 -8.18 26.95 -14.71
C LEU A 144 -7.82 25.48 -14.92
N LEU A 145 -6.87 24.99 -14.12
CA LEU A 145 -6.27 23.67 -14.31
C LEU A 145 -7.05 22.53 -13.63
N ASN A 146 -7.90 22.82 -12.65
CA ASN A 146 -8.60 21.81 -11.86
C ASN A 146 -10.09 22.14 -11.65
N VAL A 147 -10.92 21.10 -11.64
CA VAL A 147 -12.36 21.13 -11.36
C VAL A 147 -12.69 20.12 -10.28
N SER A 148 -13.56 20.50 -9.35
CA SER A 148 -14.06 19.57 -8.36
C SER A 148 -15.02 18.55 -8.99
N ALA A 149 -14.66 17.26 -8.92
CA ALA A 149 -15.48 16.16 -9.41
C ALA A 149 -16.69 15.86 -8.52
N THR A 150 -16.69 16.40 -7.30
CA THR A 150 -17.72 16.16 -6.30
C THR A 150 -18.23 17.48 -5.73
N MET A 151 -19.47 17.48 -5.29
CA MET A 151 -20.06 18.61 -4.56
C MET A 151 -20.91 18.04 -3.44
N ASP A 152 -20.67 18.51 -2.21
CA ASP A 152 -21.36 18.05 -1.00
C ASP A 152 -21.41 16.52 -0.85
N GLY A 153 -20.30 15.84 -1.19
CA GLY A 153 -20.18 14.38 -1.07
C GLY A 153 -20.85 13.56 -2.17
N THR A 154 -21.27 14.20 -3.26
CA THR A 154 -21.90 13.53 -4.41
C THR A 154 -21.09 13.70 -5.68
N TRP A 155 -21.03 12.65 -6.52
CA TRP A 155 -20.43 12.74 -7.85
C TRP A 155 -21.24 13.65 -8.75
N ARG A 156 -20.55 14.49 -9.52
CA ARG A 156 -21.19 15.43 -10.43
C ARG A 156 -21.38 14.79 -11.80
N ASP A 157 -22.50 15.11 -12.45
CA ASP A 157 -22.77 14.63 -13.82
C ASP A 157 -21.70 15.05 -14.83
N LEU A 158 -20.88 16.06 -14.50
CA LEU A 158 -19.81 16.55 -15.36
C LEU A 158 -18.68 15.54 -15.64
N VAL A 159 -18.41 14.62 -14.70
CA VAL A 159 -17.34 13.61 -14.83
C VAL A 159 -17.83 12.28 -15.40
N LEU A 160 -19.13 12.15 -15.65
CA LEU A 160 -19.70 11.00 -16.34
C LEU A 160 -19.26 10.97 -17.81
N PRO A 161 -19.21 9.79 -18.46
CA PRO A 161 -18.87 9.69 -19.88
C PRO A 161 -19.73 10.61 -20.75
N GLY A 162 -19.09 11.49 -21.52
CA GLY A 162 -19.74 12.46 -22.40
C GLY A 162 -20.22 13.75 -21.70
N GLY A 163 -19.90 13.90 -20.42
CA GLY A 163 -20.20 15.09 -19.64
C GLY A 163 -19.40 16.33 -20.07
N PRO A 164 -19.72 17.50 -19.50
CA PRO A 164 -18.96 18.74 -19.72
C PRO A 164 -17.44 18.63 -19.64
N TRP A 165 -16.89 17.81 -18.74
CA TRP A 165 -15.44 17.63 -18.61
C TRP A 165 -14.82 16.99 -19.85
N ASP A 166 -15.45 15.93 -20.37
CA ASP A 166 -15.00 15.26 -21.59
C ASP A 166 -15.03 16.22 -22.79
N ARG A 167 -16.05 17.10 -22.89
CA ARG A 167 -16.11 18.12 -23.94
C ARG A 167 -14.94 19.12 -23.90
N VAL A 168 -14.54 19.52 -22.69
CA VAL A 168 -13.41 20.43 -22.46
C VAL A 168 -12.09 19.75 -22.85
N LEU A 169 -11.91 18.48 -22.47
CA LEU A 169 -10.75 17.67 -22.83
C LEU A 169 -10.64 17.45 -24.36
N THR A 170 -11.74 17.09 -25.01
CA THR A 170 -11.78 16.90 -26.48
C THR A 170 -11.54 18.20 -27.25
N ALA A 171 -11.86 19.36 -26.66
CA ALA A 171 -11.53 20.66 -27.22
C ALA A 171 -10.04 21.04 -27.07
N GLY A 172 -9.22 20.17 -26.45
CA GLY A 172 -7.79 20.37 -26.26
C GLY A 172 -7.41 21.03 -24.94
N ASN A 173 -8.37 21.36 -24.08
CA ASN A 173 -8.10 22.00 -22.80
C ASN A 173 -7.76 20.95 -21.74
N ARG A 174 -6.61 21.11 -21.06
CA ARG A 174 -6.10 20.15 -20.06
C ARG A 174 -6.59 20.49 -18.66
N VAL A 175 -7.89 20.30 -18.43
CA VAL A 175 -8.52 20.47 -17.12
C VAL A 175 -8.60 19.14 -16.40
N PHE A 176 -8.23 19.11 -15.13
CA PHE A 176 -8.15 17.90 -14.31
C PHE A 176 -9.20 17.90 -13.20
N ILE A 177 -9.40 16.74 -12.58
CA ILE A 177 -10.31 16.57 -11.46
C ILE A 177 -9.60 16.43 -10.12
N THR A 178 -10.24 16.98 -9.10
CA THR A 178 -9.90 16.84 -7.67
C THR A 178 -11.19 16.77 -6.84
N SER A 179 -11.10 16.48 -5.55
CA SER A 179 -12.21 16.55 -4.59
C SER A 179 -12.07 17.79 -3.70
N THR A 180 -13.20 18.40 -3.34
CA THR A 180 -13.23 19.53 -2.40
C THR A 180 -14.39 19.39 -1.41
N SER A 181 -14.13 19.58 -0.12
CA SER A 181 -15.16 19.62 0.92
C SER A 181 -15.27 21.03 1.53
N LEU A 182 -16.43 21.68 1.34
CA LEU A 182 -16.70 23.06 1.78
C LEU A 182 -17.41 23.15 3.14
N GLY A 183 -17.67 22.03 3.83
CA GLY A 183 -18.55 21.96 5.01
C GLY A 183 -17.86 21.61 6.35
N THR A 184 -18.47 22.01 7.47
CA THR A 184 -18.01 21.75 8.86
C THR A 184 -18.41 20.39 9.44
N ARG A 185 -19.03 19.50 8.65
CA ARG A 185 -19.35 18.13 9.06
C ARG A 185 -18.71 17.12 8.11
N PRO A 186 -18.11 16.04 8.62
CA PRO A 186 -17.56 14.95 7.81
C PRO A 186 -18.72 14.11 7.26
N ALA A 187 -19.48 14.67 6.32
CA ALA A 187 -20.48 13.92 5.58
C ALA A 187 -19.83 13.43 4.29
N GLN A 188 -19.40 12.16 4.32
CA GLN A 188 -19.10 11.26 3.20
C GLN A 188 -18.56 11.87 1.90
N THR A 189 -17.41 11.53 1.33
CA THR A 189 -16.13 10.94 1.78
C THR A 189 -15.47 10.62 0.44
N HIS A 190 -14.93 11.63 -0.24
CA HIS A 190 -14.15 11.46 -1.47
C HIS A 190 -12.76 11.98 -1.19
N GLU A 191 -11.77 11.31 -1.75
CA GLU A 191 -10.37 11.60 -1.53
C GLU A 191 -9.67 11.66 -2.86
N THR A 192 -8.80 12.66 -2.99
CA THR A 192 -7.90 12.81 -4.11
C THR A 192 -6.60 12.09 -3.78
N THR A 193 -6.28 11.08 -4.57
CA THR A 193 -4.99 10.39 -4.49
C THR A 193 -4.06 11.00 -5.53
N VAL A 194 -2.91 11.49 -5.09
CA VAL A 194 -1.94 12.23 -5.90
C VAL A 194 -0.64 11.44 -6.00
N TRP A 195 -0.12 11.32 -7.21
CA TRP A 195 1.21 10.77 -7.46
C TRP A 195 2.24 11.91 -7.43
N ALA A 196 3.05 12.00 -6.38
CA ALA A 196 4.05 13.07 -6.25
C ALA A 196 5.47 12.54 -5.94
N GLU A 197 6.47 13.43 -6.13
CA GLU A 197 7.91 13.20 -5.90
C GLU A 197 8.33 13.04 -4.43
N GLY A 198 7.41 13.39 -3.52
CA GLY A 198 7.66 13.47 -2.09
C GLY A 198 6.53 14.20 -1.37
N ASN A 199 6.62 14.23 -0.04
CA ASN A 199 5.57 14.78 0.82
C ASN A 199 5.65 16.31 0.97
N GLN A 200 6.56 16.99 0.26
CA GLN A 200 6.68 18.45 0.39
C GLN A 200 5.51 19.15 -0.31
N PRO A 201 4.95 20.24 0.26
CA PRO A 201 3.79 20.92 -0.32
C PRO A 201 3.95 21.29 -1.79
N ASP A 202 5.12 21.78 -2.20
CA ASP A 202 5.44 22.17 -3.57
C ASP A 202 5.45 20.97 -4.55
N GLN A 203 5.87 19.79 -4.09
CA GLN A 203 5.86 18.57 -4.90
C GLN A 203 4.42 18.06 -5.12
N ILE A 204 3.58 18.13 -4.09
CA ILE A 204 2.15 17.77 -4.17
C ILE A 204 1.40 18.76 -5.07
N ILE A 205 1.63 20.07 -4.93
CA ILE A 205 1.02 21.10 -5.78
C ILE A 205 1.43 20.91 -7.24
N ARG A 206 2.72 20.61 -7.51
CA ARG A 206 3.19 20.31 -8.86
C ARG A 206 2.49 19.09 -9.46
N ALA A 207 2.33 18.02 -8.69
CA ALA A 207 1.60 16.84 -9.15
C ALA A 207 0.12 17.12 -9.45
N LEU A 208 -0.55 17.92 -8.62
CA LEU A 208 -1.93 18.38 -8.86
C LEU A 208 -2.03 19.28 -10.09
N ARG A 209 -1.06 20.16 -10.31
CA ARG A 209 -0.98 21.01 -11.52
C ARG A 209 -0.87 20.17 -12.78
N ASN A 210 -0.14 19.06 -12.70
CA ASN A 210 0.07 18.14 -13.81
C ASN A 210 -1.10 17.18 -14.04
N GLY A 211 -2.12 17.16 -13.17
CA GLY A 211 -3.21 16.19 -13.27
C GLY A 211 -2.81 14.77 -12.87
N SER A 212 -1.70 14.60 -12.15
CA SER A 212 -1.19 13.30 -11.68
C SER A 212 -1.99 12.78 -10.48
N SER A 213 -3.30 12.67 -10.63
CA SER A 213 -4.21 12.30 -9.54
C SER A 213 -5.45 11.56 -10.01
N TYR A 214 -6.15 10.95 -9.07
CA TYR A 214 -7.49 10.42 -9.27
C TYR A 214 -8.36 10.67 -8.03
N VAL A 215 -9.67 10.66 -8.23
CA VAL A 215 -10.65 10.88 -7.15
C VAL A 215 -11.35 9.56 -6.86
N ALA A 216 -11.40 9.17 -5.59
CA ALA A 216 -12.07 7.94 -5.14
C ALA A 216 -12.94 8.24 -3.93
N LYS A 217 -13.98 7.45 -3.68
CA LYS A 217 -14.68 7.46 -2.38
C LYS A 217 -13.72 7.00 -1.25
N THR A 218 -13.93 7.36 0.02
CA THR A 218 -13.07 6.91 1.14
C THR A 218 -13.07 5.39 1.23
N LYS A 219 -11.87 4.83 1.43
CA LYS A 219 -11.50 3.42 1.25
C LYS A 219 -11.80 2.88 -0.15
N GLY A 220 -11.84 3.76 -1.16
CA GLY A 220 -12.20 3.42 -2.53
C GLY A 220 -11.11 2.70 -3.31
N ILE A 221 -11.44 2.38 -4.56
CA ILE A 221 -10.59 1.57 -5.44
C ILE A 221 -9.30 2.35 -5.73
N GLN A 222 -8.17 1.77 -5.34
CA GLN A 222 -6.85 2.26 -5.67
C GLN A 222 -6.49 1.79 -7.07
N VAL A 223 -6.12 2.71 -7.96
CA VAL A 223 -5.85 2.40 -9.36
C VAL A 223 -4.44 2.85 -9.75
N ASP A 224 -3.67 1.92 -10.30
CA ASP A 224 -2.48 2.19 -11.11
C ASP A 224 -2.88 1.93 -12.58
N PHE A 225 -3.03 3.01 -13.34
CA PHE A 225 -3.41 2.98 -14.74
C PHE A 225 -2.34 3.64 -15.58
N GLN A 226 -1.92 2.92 -16.62
CA GLN A 226 -0.88 3.35 -17.54
C GLN A 226 -1.28 3.08 -18.99
N VAL A 227 -0.88 4.01 -19.86
CA VAL A 227 -0.95 3.91 -21.31
C VAL A 227 0.47 4.07 -21.83
N ASP A 228 1.02 3.05 -22.49
CA ASP A 228 2.41 3.01 -22.97
C ASP A 228 3.44 3.45 -21.90
N GLY A 229 3.20 3.04 -20.65
CA GLY A 229 4.06 3.34 -19.50
C GLY A 229 3.92 4.75 -18.91
N LYS A 230 3.02 5.59 -19.43
CA LYS A 230 2.66 6.90 -18.86
C LYS A 230 1.40 6.80 -18.03
N THR A 231 1.29 7.63 -16.99
CA THR A 231 0.17 7.63 -16.04
C THR A 231 -0.62 8.95 -16.08
N PHE A 232 -1.60 9.10 -15.19
CA PHE A 232 -2.52 10.25 -15.11
C PHE A 232 -1.82 11.60 -15.32
N GLY A 233 -2.42 12.49 -16.11
CA GLY A 233 -1.91 13.83 -16.37
C GLY A 233 -0.81 13.90 -17.44
N GLN A 234 -0.23 12.76 -17.81
CA GLN A 234 0.85 12.70 -18.79
C GLN A 234 0.33 12.54 -20.22
N THR A 235 1.19 12.85 -21.18
CA THR A 235 0.95 12.65 -22.61
C THR A 235 1.76 11.45 -23.10
N VAL A 236 1.12 10.64 -23.92
CA VAL A 236 1.70 9.52 -24.67
C VAL A 236 1.77 9.90 -26.13
N PHE A 237 2.94 9.73 -26.72
CA PHE A 237 3.11 9.69 -28.17
C PHE A 237 3.09 8.23 -28.58
N HIS A 238 2.15 7.84 -29.43
CA HIS A 238 2.01 6.45 -29.84
C HIS A 238 1.91 6.30 -31.36
N GLN A 239 2.48 5.20 -31.85
CA GLN A 239 2.30 4.71 -33.21
C GLN A 239 1.49 3.41 -33.15
N GLY A 240 0.25 3.44 -33.63
CA GLY A 240 -0.61 2.24 -33.67
C GLY A 240 -1.44 2.04 -32.41
N GLU A 241 -1.60 0.78 -31.99
CA GLU A 241 -2.47 0.39 -30.88
C GLU A 241 -1.83 0.74 -29.53
N PRO A 242 -2.44 1.62 -28.69
CA PRO A 242 -1.86 1.96 -27.40
C PRO A 242 -1.96 0.77 -26.43
N PHE A 243 -0.88 0.51 -25.71
CA PHE A 243 -0.81 -0.56 -24.72
C PHE A 243 -1.33 -0.07 -23.37
N ILE A 244 -2.36 -0.74 -22.86
CA ILE A 244 -2.99 -0.43 -21.59
C ILE A 244 -2.52 -1.40 -20.52
N ARG A 245 -2.15 -0.86 -19.35
CA ARG A 245 -1.95 -1.61 -18.12
C ARG A 245 -2.82 -1.00 -17.02
N ILE A 246 -3.67 -1.84 -16.42
CA ILE A 246 -4.49 -1.45 -15.28
C ILE A 246 -4.22 -2.41 -14.13
N ARG A 247 -3.96 -1.88 -12.95
CA ARG A 247 -4.02 -2.61 -11.69
C ARG A 247 -4.94 -1.86 -10.75
N ALA A 248 -5.99 -2.53 -10.27
CA ALA A 248 -6.95 -1.96 -9.35
C ALA A 248 -7.06 -2.81 -8.09
N THR A 249 -7.04 -2.16 -6.93
CA THR A 249 -7.15 -2.80 -5.61
C THR A 249 -8.28 -2.14 -4.83
N SER A 250 -9.19 -2.94 -4.31
CA SER A 250 -10.38 -2.48 -3.60
C SER A 250 -10.64 -3.37 -2.38
N PRO A 251 -11.16 -2.82 -1.26
CA PRO A 251 -11.66 -3.63 -0.14
C PRO A 251 -12.81 -4.56 -0.56
N ASP A 252 -13.67 -4.07 -1.46
CA ASP A 252 -14.83 -4.79 -1.99
C ASP A 252 -14.58 -5.25 -3.43
N PRO A 253 -15.22 -6.34 -3.91
CA PRO A 253 -15.05 -6.81 -5.29
C PRO A 253 -15.35 -5.71 -6.32
N ILE A 254 -14.44 -5.51 -7.26
CA ILE A 254 -14.60 -4.52 -8.33
C ILE A 254 -15.64 -5.05 -9.31
N THR A 255 -16.79 -4.40 -9.38
CA THR A 255 -17.94 -4.86 -10.16
C THR A 255 -17.93 -4.32 -11.59
N SER A 256 -17.25 -3.19 -11.82
CA SER A 256 -17.07 -2.65 -13.16
C SER A 256 -15.76 -1.86 -13.28
N VAL A 257 -15.12 -1.97 -14.44
CA VAL A 257 -14.06 -1.08 -14.89
C VAL A 257 -14.36 -0.69 -16.33
N SER A 258 -14.38 0.61 -16.60
CA SER A 258 -14.63 1.18 -17.92
C SER A 258 -13.49 2.13 -18.30
N LEU A 259 -13.00 2.00 -19.53
CA LEU A 259 -12.14 2.97 -20.18
C LEU A 259 -12.97 3.90 -21.04
N ILE A 260 -12.81 5.20 -20.78
CA ILE A 260 -13.48 6.27 -21.50
C ILE A 260 -12.43 6.99 -22.33
N ALA A 261 -12.67 7.12 -23.63
CA ALA A 261 -11.86 7.92 -24.53
C ALA A 261 -12.74 8.91 -25.28
N ASP A 262 -12.32 10.17 -25.33
CA ASP A 262 -13.04 11.27 -25.99
C ASP A 262 -14.55 11.31 -25.65
N GLY A 263 -14.87 11.04 -24.38
CA GLY A 263 -16.23 11.02 -23.84
C GLY A 263 -17.05 9.76 -24.14
N ALA A 264 -16.52 8.77 -24.86
CA ALA A 264 -17.18 7.51 -25.13
C ALA A 264 -16.55 6.35 -24.34
N GLU A 265 -17.37 5.43 -23.82
CA GLU A 265 -16.85 4.16 -23.29
C GLU A 265 -16.35 3.30 -24.45
N ILE A 266 -15.05 3.04 -24.47
CA ILE A 266 -14.38 2.26 -25.53
C ILE A 266 -14.12 0.81 -25.13
N TRP A 267 -14.09 0.54 -23.82
CA TRP A 267 -13.88 -0.79 -23.28
C TRP A 267 -14.44 -0.87 -21.87
N SER A 268 -15.03 -2.01 -21.51
CA SER A 268 -15.45 -2.26 -20.14
C SER A 268 -15.37 -3.74 -19.78
N THR A 269 -15.23 -4.01 -18.49
CA THR A 269 -15.18 -5.35 -17.92
C THR A 269 -15.83 -5.40 -16.53
N LYS A 270 -16.11 -6.61 -16.05
CA LYS A 270 -16.70 -6.87 -14.73
C LYS A 270 -15.81 -7.86 -13.96
N PRO A 271 -14.76 -7.38 -13.29
CA PRO A 271 -13.74 -8.25 -12.71
C PRO A 271 -14.27 -9.22 -11.66
N GLY A 272 -15.14 -8.76 -10.75
CA GLY A 272 -15.60 -9.56 -9.60
C GLY A 272 -14.52 -9.89 -8.58
N LEU A 273 -13.33 -9.27 -8.69
CA LEU A 273 -12.16 -9.50 -7.83
C LEU A 273 -11.83 -8.25 -7.01
N ARG A 274 -11.27 -8.44 -5.81
CA ARG A 274 -10.77 -7.35 -4.95
C ARG A 274 -9.43 -6.77 -5.44
N ILE A 275 -8.58 -7.62 -6.00
CA ILE A 275 -7.35 -7.23 -6.70
C ILE A 275 -7.49 -7.72 -8.13
N TRP A 276 -7.43 -6.80 -9.08
CA TRP A 276 -7.58 -7.11 -10.49
C TRP A 276 -6.49 -6.40 -11.29
N GLU A 277 -5.91 -7.14 -12.24
CA GLU A 277 -4.92 -6.62 -13.17
C GLU A 277 -5.28 -7.06 -14.58
N GLU A 278 -5.10 -6.16 -15.54
CA GLU A 278 -5.39 -6.41 -16.95
C GLU A 278 -4.41 -5.67 -17.84
N ARG A 279 -4.05 -6.32 -18.96
CA ARG A 279 -3.08 -5.79 -19.92
C ARG A 279 -3.49 -6.14 -21.32
N PHE A 280 -3.68 -5.14 -22.17
CA PHE A 280 -4.14 -5.35 -23.54
C PHE A 280 -3.80 -4.15 -24.42
N PHE A 281 -3.85 -4.38 -25.72
CA PHE A 281 -3.79 -3.33 -26.72
C PHE A 281 -5.21 -2.86 -27.03
N LEU A 282 -5.41 -1.54 -27.07
CA LEU A 282 -6.65 -0.98 -27.58
C LEU A 282 -6.63 -0.95 -29.11
N PRO A 283 -7.77 -1.20 -29.78
CA PRO A 283 -7.85 -1.15 -31.23
C PRO A 283 -7.32 0.18 -31.78
N ALA A 284 -6.60 0.12 -32.91
CA ALA A 284 -5.98 1.29 -33.54
C ALA A 284 -7.05 2.32 -33.96
N GLN A 285 -7.32 3.27 -33.07
CA GLN A 285 -8.19 4.42 -33.26
C GLN A 285 -7.50 5.64 -32.66
N ASN A 286 -7.67 6.78 -33.30
CA ASN A 286 -7.08 8.03 -32.85
C ASN A 286 -7.94 8.58 -31.71
N PHE A 287 -7.49 8.35 -30.48
CA PHE A 287 -8.07 8.94 -29.29
C PHE A 287 -7.28 10.18 -28.88
N GLY A 288 -7.93 11.21 -28.37
CA GLY A 288 -7.27 12.39 -27.80
C GLY A 288 -6.83 12.18 -26.35
N TYR A 289 -7.57 11.37 -25.61
CA TYR A 289 -7.23 10.95 -24.24
C TYR A 289 -7.93 9.65 -23.86
N ILE A 290 -7.42 8.98 -22.82
CA ILE A 290 -8.07 7.84 -22.16
C ILE A 290 -8.09 8.09 -20.65
N ARG A 291 -9.24 7.84 -20.02
CA ARG A 291 -9.41 7.84 -18.56
C ARG A 291 -10.15 6.60 -18.11
N LEU A 292 -10.08 6.30 -16.82
CA LEU A 292 -10.65 5.10 -16.23
C LEU A 292 -11.73 5.45 -15.20
N ILE A 293 -12.83 4.70 -15.23
CA ILE A 293 -13.85 4.67 -14.18
C ILE A 293 -13.91 3.25 -13.63
N ALA A 294 -13.73 3.08 -12.33
CA ALA A 294 -13.90 1.80 -11.65
C ALA A 294 -14.97 1.92 -10.57
N SER A 295 -15.82 0.90 -10.45
CA SER A 295 -16.85 0.85 -9.39
C SER A 295 -16.93 -0.51 -8.70
N SER A 296 -17.40 -0.48 -7.46
CA SER A 296 -17.74 -1.66 -6.66
C SER A 296 -19.14 -1.50 -6.05
N GLU A 297 -19.98 -2.53 -6.23
CA GLU A 297 -21.29 -2.68 -5.60
C GLU A 297 -21.23 -3.86 -4.62
N PRO A 298 -21.93 -3.83 -3.46
CA PRO A 298 -23.02 -2.92 -3.06
C PRO A 298 -22.61 -1.64 -2.30
N ALA A 299 -21.33 -1.42 -2.03
CA ALA A 299 -20.85 -0.26 -1.26
C ALA A 299 -20.97 1.10 -1.98
N GLY A 300 -21.29 1.09 -3.28
CA GLY A 300 -21.38 2.29 -4.11
C GLY A 300 -20.06 3.06 -4.11
N ILE A 301 -18.95 2.32 -4.22
CA ILE A 301 -17.60 2.87 -4.32
C ILE A 301 -17.33 3.13 -5.80
N THR A 302 -16.87 4.33 -6.11
CA THR A 302 -16.45 4.71 -7.46
C THR A 302 -15.13 5.44 -7.38
N THR A 303 -14.27 5.18 -8.36
CA THR A 303 -13.01 5.87 -8.61
C THR A 303 -13.02 6.39 -10.04
N VAL A 304 -12.68 7.67 -10.21
CA VAL A 304 -12.53 8.32 -11.51
C VAL A 304 -11.12 8.87 -11.60
N THR A 305 -10.40 8.50 -12.66
CA THR A 305 -9.02 8.93 -12.86
C THR A 305 -8.94 10.17 -13.74
N ASN A 306 -7.90 10.98 -13.54
CA ASN A 306 -7.53 11.95 -14.57
C ASN A 306 -7.11 11.24 -15.88
N PRO A 307 -7.21 11.94 -17.02
CA PRO A 307 -6.87 11.37 -18.31
C PRO A 307 -5.36 11.18 -18.46
N VAL A 308 -5.01 10.20 -19.30
CA VAL A 308 -3.73 10.15 -20.02
C VAL A 308 -4.02 10.64 -21.43
N PHE A 309 -3.27 11.64 -21.91
CA PHE A 309 -3.47 12.21 -23.24
C PHE A 309 -2.73 11.40 -24.29
N LEU A 310 -3.29 11.28 -25.48
CA LEU A 310 -2.70 10.55 -26.60
C LEU A 310 -2.47 11.50 -27.78
N VAL A 311 -1.30 11.40 -28.38
CA VAL A 311 -0.92 12.14 -29.58
C VAL A 311 -0.42 11.14 -30.61
N THR A 312 -1.12 11.06 -31.75
CA THR A 312 -0.69 10.28 -32.91
C THR A 312 0.31 11.07 -33.76
N GLU A 313 1.49 10.50 -34.01
CA GLU A 313 2.64 11.18 -34.65
C GLU A 313 2.42 11.65 -36.11
N ASN A 314 1.27 11.39 -36.73
CA ASN A 314 0.93 11.82 -38.10
C ASN A 314 -0.20 12.88 -38.19
N ALA A 315 -0.53 13.57 -37.09
CA ALA A 315 -1.48 14.68 -37.14
C ALA A 315 -0.89 15.90 -37.90
N PRO A 316 -1.67 16.58 -38.77
CA PRO A 316 -1.20 17.79 -39.43
C PRO A 316 -0.91 18.88 -38.39
N GLU A 317 0.23 19.55 -38.56
CA GLU A 317 0.74 20.66 -37.74
C GLU A 317 -0.38 21.46 -37.03
N GLY A 318 -0.61 21.08 -35.78
CA GLY A 318 -1.44 21.78 -34.82
C GLY A 318 -0.64 21.82 -33.53
N GLU A 319 -0.38 23.03 -33.03
CA GLU A 319 0.53 23.31 -31.94
C GLU A 319 0.36 22.37 -30.74
N LEU A 320 1.47 21.74 -30.35
CA LEU A 320 1.63 20.94 -29.14
C LEU A 320 1.62 21.86 -27.91
N PRO A 321 0.81 21.62 -26.86
CA PRO A 321 1.10 22.12 -25.54
C PRO A 321 1.84 21.05 -24.73
N LEU A 322 2.98 21.49 -24.20
CA LEU A 322 3.99 20.79 -23.42
C LEU A 322 3.43 20.18 -22.12
N THR A 323 3.95 19.02 -21.71
CA THR A 323 3.83 18.45 -20.35
C THR A 323 5.05 18.84 -19.52
N ASP A 324 4.83 19.55 -18.41
CA ASP A 324 5.88 19.93 -17.44
C ASP A 324 6.22 18.79 -16.46
N GLY A 325 7.50 18.59 -16.20
CA GLY A 325 7.99 17.63 -15.19
C GLY A 325 9.39 17.94 -14.69
N ARG A 326 9.62 19.23 -14.38
CA ARG A 326 10.85 20.04 -14.55
C ARG A 326 11.02 20.56 -15.98
N SER A 327 10.01 21.19 -16.58
CA SER A 327 10.47 22.20 -17.53
C SER A 327 11.32 23.15 -16.68
N ALA A 328 12.60 23.27 -17.04
CA ALA A 328 13.17 24.60 -17.06
C ALA A 328 12.03 25.48 -17.60
N GLU A 329 11.63 26.56 -16.90
CA GLU A 329 10.50 27.42 -17.31
C GLU A 329 10.51 27.54 -18.86
N PRO A 330 9.40 27.68 -19.59
CA PRO A 330 9.46 27.88 -21.04
C PRO A 330 10.55 28.90 -21.42
N GLU A 331 10.80 29.90 -20.58
CA GLU A 331 12.00 30.76 -20.59
C GLU A 331 13.34 30.02 -20.40
N ASP A 332 13.59 29.25 -19.34
CA ASP A 332 14.81 28.44 -19.17
C ASP A 332 14.99 27.37 -20.27
N LEU A 333 13.93 26.73 -20.80
CA LEU A 333 14.03 25.79 -21.94
C LEU A 333 14.28 26.54 -23.25
N THR A 334 13.80 27.78 -23.38
CA THR A 334 14.12 28.70 -24.49
C THR A 334 15.51 29.31 -24.33
N GLU A 335 16.01 29.51 -23.11
CA GLU A 335 17.38 29.95 -22.81
C GLU A 335 18.37 28.80 -23.05
N ILE A 336 18.11 27.61 -22.50
CA ILE A 336 18.87 26.39 -22.76
C ILE A 336 18.78 26.02 -24.24
N GLY A 337 17.60 26.08 -24.87
CA GLY A 337 17.40 25.89 -26.30
C GLY A 337 18.13 26.93 -27.15
N GLY A 338 18.09 28.20 -26.73
CA GLY A 338 18.83 29.31 -27.33
C GLY A 338 20.35 29.19 -27.17
N VAL A 339 20.83 28.37 -26.22
CA VAL A 339 22.24 28.00 -26.07
C VAL A 339 22.60 26.72 -26.82
N ILE A 340 21.71 25.73 -26.88
CA ILE A 340 21.95 24.43 -27.54
C ILE A 340 21.81 24.53 -29.06
N GLU A 341 20.89 25.33 -29.60
CA GLU A 341 20.74 25.51 -31.05
C GLU A 341 22.01 26.06 -31.74
N PRO A 342 22.71 27.07 -31.20
CA PRO A 342 24.01 27.50 -31.68
C PRO A 342 25.11 26.43 -31.64
N LEU A 343 24.98 25.38 -30.81
CA LEU A 343 25.97 24.31 -30.72
C LEU A 343 26.10 23.53 -32.03
N SER A 344 25.03 23.44 -32.83
CA SER A 344 25.00 22.71 -34.11
C SER A 344 26.12 23.13 -35.09
N GLY A 345 26.59 24.37 -35.01
CA GLY A 345 27.68 24.91 -35.84
C GLY A 345 29.08 24.86 -35.22
N LEU A 346 29.22 24.37 -33.99
CA LEU A 346 30.49 24.34 -33.25
C LEU A 346 31.20 22.99 -33.39
N SER A 347 32.50 22.95 -33.09
CA SER A 347 33.25 21.69 -33.11
C SER A 347 32.78 20.75 -31.97
N PRO A 348 32.88 19.41 -32.15
CA PRO A 348 32.47 18.44 -31.13
C PRO A 348 33.08 18.68 -29.75
N ASP A 349 34.34 19.13 -29.67
CA ASP A 349 34.99 19.41 -28.39
C ASP A 349 34.43 20.64 -27.67
N VAL A 350 33.90 21.61 -28.42
CA VAL A 350 33.19 22.76 -27.85
C VAL A 350 31.80 22.33 -27.39
N GLN A 351 31.09 21.53 -28.21
CA GLN A 351 29.78 20.97 -27.85
C GLN A 351 29.84 20.14 -26.56
N THR A 352 30.81 19.21 -26.46
CA THR A 352 31.01 18.37 -25.26
C THR A 352 31.23 19.21 -24.00
N ARG A 353 32.08 20.25 -24.08
CA ARG A 353 32.38 21.09 -22.92
C ARG A 353 31.16 21.87 -22.43
N VAL A 354 30.38 22.44 -23.34
CA VAL A 354 29.16 23.17 -22.98
C VAL A 354 28.12 22.20 -22.42
N LEU A 355 27.87 21.08 -23.10
CA LEU A 355 26.90 20.08 -22.62
C LEU A 355 27.28 19.49 -21.26
N ARG A 356 28.57 19.29 -20.99
CA ARG A 356 29.04 18.88 -19.66
C ARG A 356 28.60 19.87 -18.60
N GLU A 357 28.90 21.15 -18.76
CA GLU A 357 28.55 22.17 -17.75
C GLU A 357 27.05 22.19 -17.46
N PHE A 358 26.21 22.06 -18.50
CA PHE A 358 24.75 22.04 -18.37
C PHE A 358 24.20 20.72 -17.79
N LEU A 359 24.79 19.57 -18.12
CA LEU A 359 24.38 18.29 -17.56
C LEU A 359 24.92 18.10 -16.13
N SER A 360 26.04 18.71 -15.78
CA SER A 360 26.60 18.69 -14.42
C SER A 360 25.79 19.55 -13.46
N ASP A 361 25.23 20.68 -13.89
CA ASP A 361 24.49 21.60 -13.04
C ASP A 361 23.05 21.10 -12.75
N PRO A 362 22.67 20.88 -11.48
CA PRO A 362 21.32 20.44 -11.10
C PRO A 362 20.17 21.33 -11.61
N SER A 363 20.43 22.62 -11.85
CA SER A 363 19.43 23.60 -12.29
C SER A 363 19.10 23.47 -13.78
N THR A 364 20.06 23.09 -14.61
CA THR A 364 19.91 23.02 -16.08
C THR A 364 19.89 21.59 -16.63
N ARG A 365 20.35 20.61 -15.83
CA ARG A 365 20.49 19.20 -16.24
C ARG A 365 19.23 18.59 -16.81
N PHE A 366 18.10 18.76 -16.13
CA PHE A 366 16.84 18.17 -16.60
C PHE A 366 16.44 18.78 -17.95
N GLY A 367 16.44 20.12 -18.06
CA GLY A 367 16.06 20.81 -19.30
C GLY A 367 16.97 20.42 -20.46
N THR A 368 18.25 20.26 -20.17
CA THR A 368 19.26 19.81 -21.14
C THR A 368 19.01 18.37 -21.59
N SER A 369 18.86 17.41 -20.66
CA SER A 369 18.53 16.02 -21.01
C SER A 369 17.19 15.91 -21.76
N TRP A 370 16.18 16.70 -21.39
CA TRP A 370 14.87 16.76 -22.05
C TRP A 370 14.93 17.34 -23.46
N LEU A 371 15.79 18.33 -23.70
CA LEU A 371 15.97 18.88 -25.04
C LEU A 371 16.77 17.90 -25.89
N LEU A 372 17.81 17.28 -25.32
CA LEU A 372 18.61 16.28 -26.00
C LEU A 372 17.74 15.09 -26.44
N GLN A 373 16.85 14.53 -25.63
CA GLN A 373 15.97 13.42 -26.10
C GLN A 373 15.18 13.74 -27.40
N ASN A 374 14.88 15.01 -27.66
CA ASN A 374 14.05 15.45 -28.81
C ASN A 374 14.84 16.09 -29.96
N ARG A 375 16.14 16.39 -29.78
CA ARG A 375 16.97 17.13 -30.76
C ARG A 375 18.18 16.33 -31.25
N SER A 376 17.91 15.15 -31.82
CA SER A 376 18.94 14.33 -32.48
C SER A 376 19.56 15.00 -33.73
N ASP A 377 18.88 16.02 -34.26
CA ASP A 377 19.34 16.89 -35.35
C ASP A 377 20.49 17.84 -34.94
N ILE A 378 20.56 18.25 -33.67
CA ILE A 378 21.61 19.14 -33.15
C ILE A 378 22.79 18.36 -32.61
N ILE A 379 22.51 17.38 -31.73
CA ILE A 379 23.53 16.65 -31.00
C ILE A 379 23.41 15.17 -31.34
N SER A 380 24.43 14.63 -32.01
CA SER A 380 24.50 13.23 -32.41
C SER A 380 24.61 12.28 -31.22
N ASP A 381 24.05 11.08 -31.35
CA ASP A 381 24.18 10.02 -30.34
C ASP A 381 25.63 9.67 -30.03
N GLY A 382 26.54 9.71 -31.02
CA GLY A 382 27.96 9.47 -30.81
C GLY A 382 28.63 10.49 -29.87
N LEU A 383 28.15 11.74 -29.84
CA LEU A 383 28.64 12.76 -28.90
C LEU A 383 28.13 12.48 -27.49
N LEU A 384 26.85 12.08 -27.36
CA LEU A 384 26.26 11.73 -26.07
C LEU A 384 26.91 10.46 -25.49
N ALA A 385 27.20 9.48 -26.33
CA ALA A 385 27.94 8.29 -25.93
C ALA A 385 29.34 8.65 -25.41
N ARG A 386 30.05 9.57 -26.09
CA ARG A 386 31.34 10.11 -25.61
C ARG A 386 31.23 10.77 -24.24
N ILE A 387 30.17 11.54 -23.97
CA ILE A 387 29.94 12.16 -22.66
C ILE A 387 29.58 11.10 -21.60
N ALA A 388 28.78 10.10 -21.94
CA ALA A 388 28.43 9.03 -21.03
C ALA A 388 29.68 8.23 -20.61
N ASP A 389 30.57 7.95 -21.56
CA ASP A 389 31.74 7.10 -21.34
C ASP A 389 32.95 7.86 -20.74
N GLU A 390 33.34 8.98 -21.33
CA GLU A 390 34.65 9.61 -21.08
C GLU A 390 34.62 10.77 -20.07
N ASP A 391 33.45 11.20 -19.61
CA ASP A 391 33.35 12.34 -18.69
C ASP A 391 33.73 11.99 -17.25
N THR A 392 34.19 12.97 -16.49
CA THR A 392 34.59 12.78 -15.09
C THR A 392 33.46 13.08 -14.10
N ASP A 393 32.39 13.76 -14.54
CA ASP A 393 31.24 14.07 -13.69
C ASP A 393 30.12 13.05 -13.89
N ASP A 394 29.84 12.26 -12.86
CA ASP A 394 28.80 11.23 -12.84
C ASP A 394 27.42 11.75 -13.28
N GLN A 395 27.11 13.02 -12.98
CA GLN A 395 25.82 13.58 -13.31
C GLN A 395 25.68 13.93 -14.79
N ALA A 396 26.75 14.47 -15.40
CA ALA A 396 26.82 14.66 -16.84
C ALA A 396 26.70 13.33 -17.59
N ARG A 397 27.40 12.30 -17.10
CA ARG A 397 27.36 10.94 -17.64
C ARG A 397 25.94 10.36 -17.62
N LEU A 398 25.25 10.44 -16.48
CA LEU A 398 23.86 9.98 -16.33
C LEU A 398 22.88 10.74 -17.23
N GLY A 399 23.02 12.06 -17.32
CA GLY A 399 22.15 12.90 -18.15
C GLY A 399 22.28 12.59 -19.64
N ALA A 400 23.50 12.28 -20.10
CA ALA A 400 23.76 11.85 -21.47
C ALA A 400 23.21 10.43 -21.76
N ALA A 401 23.43 9.49 -20.85
CA ALA A 401 22.89 8.13 -20.98
C ALA A 401 21.35 8.12 -21.00
N TYR A 402 20.71 8.92 -20.15
CA TYR A 402 19.25 9.06 -20.15
C TYR A 402 18.71 9.57 -21.50
N ALA A 403 19.39 10.55 -22.12
CA ALA A 403 19.03 11.05 -23.44
C ALA A 403 19.20 9.98 -24.53
N LEU A 404 20.23 9.13 -24.45
CA LEU A 404 20.40 8.00 -25.38
C LEU A 404 19.28 6.95 -25.24
N VAL A 405 18.93 6.59 -24.00
CA VAL A 405 17.88 5.61 -23.70
C VAL A 405 16.52 6.08 -24.21
N THR A 406 16.18 7.34 -23.93
CA THR A 406 14.89 7.92 -24.33
C THR A 406 14.77 8.14 -25.84
N ARG A 407 15.89 8.32 -26.55
CA ARG A 407 15.95 8.33 -28.02
C ARG A 407 15.79 6.94 -28.66
N GLY A 408 15.90 5.86 -27.89
CA GLY A 408 16.00 4.50 -28.43
C GLY A 408 17.30 4.26 -29.19
N SER A 409 18.39 4.93 -28.80
CA SER A 409 19.69 4.81 -29.48
C SER A 409 20.31 3.41 -29.29
N GLU A 410 20.87 2.84 -30.36
CA GLU A 410 21.63 1.57 -30.30
C GLU A 410 22.89 1.66 -29.41
N LEU A 411 23.34 2.87 -29.06
CA LEU A 411 24.48 3.11 -28.16
C LEU A 411 24.09 3.15 -26.68
N ALA A 412 22.80 3.25 -26.35
CA ALA A 412 22.33 3.30 -24.98
C ALA A 412 22.70 2.05 -24.16
N PRO A 413 22.62 0.82 -24.72
CA PRO A 413 22.95 -0.38 -23.96
C PRO A 413 24.40 -0.43 -23.47
N GLU A 414 25.36 -0.11 -24.34
CA GLU A 414 26.78 -0.12 -23.97
C GLU A 414 27.07 0.86 -22.83
N ALA A 415 26.52 2.07 -22.90
CA ALA A 415 26.68 3.09 -21.86
C ALA A 415 26.09 2.65 -20.50
N LEU A 416 24.89 2.07 -20.50
CA LEU A 416 24.28 1.61 -19.24
C LEU A 416 25.01 0.37 -18.67
N LEU A 417 25.45 -0.57 -19.51
CA LEU A 417 26.24 -1.73 -19.07
C LEU A 417 27.55 -1.31 -18.40
N ALA A 418 28.21 -0.28 -18.94
CA ALA A 418 29.41 0.29 -18.34
C ALA A 418 29.12 0.85 -16.93
N PHE A 419 28.03 1.61 -16.76
CA PHE A 419 27.65 2.17 -15.45
C PHE A 419 27.32 1.11 -14.39
N LEU A 420 26.77 -0.03 -14.81
CA LEU A 420 26.52 -1.16 -13.91
C LEU A 420 27.82 -1.80 -13.36
N LEU A 421 28.95 -1.57 -14.01
CA LEU A 421 30.28 -2.09 -13.63
C LEU A 421 31.16 -1.06 -12.91
N GLU A 422 30.71 0.19 -12.79
CA GLU A 422 31.46 1.28 -12.16
C GLU A 422 31.47 1.18 -10.63
N ASP A 423 32.48 1.76 -9.97
CA ASP A 423 32.56 1.79 -8.50
C ASP A 423 31.53 2.75 -7.86
N SER A 424 30.93 3.65 -8.65
CA SER A 424 29.95 4.63 -8.19
C SER A 424 28.58 3.98 -7.96
N SER A 425 28.16 3.90 -6.69
CA SER A 425 26.85 3.36 -6.31
C SER A 425 25.67 4.10 -6.97
N SER A 426 25.82 5.41 -7.20
CA SER A 426 24.82 6.23 -7.86
C SER A 426 24.69 5.87 -9.34
N LEU A 427 25.81 5.70 -10.05
CA LEU A 427 25.79 5.27 -11.45
C LEU A 427 25.14 3.90 -11.59
N GLN A 428 25.52 2.94 -10.75
CA GLN A 428 24.95 1.60 -10.76
C GLN A 428 23.43 1.61 -10.53
N ALA A 429 22.95 2.34 -9.52
CA ALA A 429 21.53 2.36 -9.16
C ALA A 429 20.65 3.01 -10.24
N TYR A 430 21.10 4.14 -10.80
CA TYR A 430 20.38 4.81 -11.88
C TYR A 430 20.41 4.03 -13.19
N ALA A 431 21.54 3.40 -13.51
CA ALA A 431 21.63 2.52 -14.67
C ALA A 431 20.67 1.33 -14.52
N GLY A 432 20.68 0.63 -13.39
CA GLY A 432 19.77 -0.48 -13.12
C GLY A 432 18.30 -0.06 -13.21
N ARG A 433 17.96 1.13 -12.71
CA ARG A 433 16.60 1.70 -12.84
C ARG A 433 16.23 1.96 -14.30
N MET A 434 17.12 2.57 -15.08
CA MET A 434 16.89 2.82 -16.51
C MET A 434 16.69 1.50 -17.26
N PHE A 435 17.53 0.49 -17.01
CA PHE A 435 17.37 -0.86 -17.53
C PHE A 435 16.01 -1.50 -17.20
N ALA A 436 15.54 -1.36 -15.96
CA ALA A 436 14.27 -1.95 -15.54
C ALA A 436 13.05 -1.32 -16.22
N HIS A 437 13.16 -0.07 -16.69
CA HIS A 437 12.07 0.67 -17.33
C HIS A 437 12.14 0.66 -18.86
N PHE A 438 13.34 0.56 -19.44
CA PHE A 438 13.58 0.58 -20.87
C PHE A 438 14.24 -0.72 -21.28
N THR A 439 13.43 -1.71 -21.65
CA THR A 439 13.89 -3.07 -21.91
C THR A 439 13.98 -3.43 -23.40
N GLU A 440 13.61 -2.51 -24.27
CA GLU A 440 13.68 -2.71 -25.72
C GLU A 440 15.14 -2.72 -26.19
N GLY A 441 15.58 -3.83 -26.81
CA GLY A 441 16.95 -4.02 -27.28
C GLY A 441 17.91 -4.71 -26.29
N PHE A 442 17.45 -5.11 -25.10
CA PHE A 442 18.30 -5.69 -24.07
C PHE A 442 18.11 -7.21 -23.94
N THR A 443 19.21 -7.97 -23.86
CA THR A 443 19.17 -9.41 -23.54
C THR A 443 19.89 -9.71 -22.22
N GLU A 444 19.34 -10.64 -21.44
CA GLU A 444 19.89 -11.05 -20.15
C GLU A 444 21.28 -11.72 -20.25
N GLU A 445 21.65 -12.19 -21.45
CA GLU A 445 22.93 -12.82 -21.72
C GLU A 445 24.10 -11.83 -21.68
N ASP A 446 23.80 -10.54 -21.86
CA ASP A 446 24.79 -9.45 -21.90
C ASP A 446 24.98 -8.78 -20.52
N TRP A 447 24.25 -9.23 -19.50
CA TRP A 447 24.24 -8.55 -18.21
C TRP A 447 25.53 -8.80 -17.42
N PRO A 448 26.10 -7.77 -16.77
CA PRO A 448 27.24 -7.94 -15.90
C PRO A 448 26.86 -8.74 -14.65
N ASP A 449 27.88 -9.21 -13.92
CA ASP A 449 27.69 -10.00 -12.71
C ASP A 449 26.98 -9.19 -11.62
N ILE A 450 25.66 -9.35 -11.52
CA ILE A 450 24.78 -8.60 -10.62
C ILE A 450 25.14 -8.75 -9.14
N ASP A 451 25.88 -9.80 -8.78
CA ASP A 451 26.31 -10.06 -7.41
C ASP A 451 27.42 -9.10 -6.94
N ARG A 452 28.05 -8.36 -7.86
CA ARG A 452 29.05 -7.32 -7.54
C ARG A 452 28.45 -5.94 -7.34
N MET A 453 27.16 -5.78 -7.64
CA MET A 453 26.46 -4.50 -7.57
C MET A 453 26.03 -4.16 -6.15
N THR A 454 25.75 -2.88 -5.92
CA THR A 454 25.06 -2.42 -4.72
C THR A 454 23.66 -3.07 -4.58
N PRO A 455 23.16 -3.30 -3.35
CA PRO A 455 21.82 -3.87 -3.13
C PRO A 455 20.71 -3.10 -3.86
N GLU A 456 20.82 -1.78 -3.93
CA GLU A 456 19.88 -0.90 -4.63
C GLU A 456 19.88 -1.16 -6.15
N ALA A 457 21.06 -1.18 -6.78
CA ALA A 457 21.20 -1.48 -8.21
C ALA A 457 20.74 -2.91 -8.53
N LYS A 458 21.15 -3.88 -7.71
CA LYS A 458 20.73 -5.28 -7.81
C LYS A 458 19.21 -5.41 -7.74
N SER A 459 18.55 -4.64 -6.88
CA SER A 459 17.08 -4.65 -6.79
C SER A 459 16.39 -4.26 -8.10
N TYR A 460 16.89 -3.26 -8.82
CA TYR A 460 16.35 -2.87 -10.13
C TYR A 460 16.65 -3.90 -11.21
N MET A 461 17.86 -4.46 -11.22
CA MET A 461 18.22 -5.52 -12.16
C MET A 461 17.37 -6.78 -11.96
N ILE A 462 17.07 -7.14 -10.70
CA ILE A 462 16.12 -8.23 -10.43
C ILE A 462 14.76 -7.95 -11.07
N ARG A 463 14.25 -6.72 -10.94
CA ARG A 463 12.98 -6.31 -11.55
C ARG A 463 13.03 -6.33 -13.08
N ALA A 464 14.17 -6.00 -13.67
CA ALA A 464 14.38 -6.00 -15.12
C ALA A 464 14.31 -7.42 -15.75
N TYR A 465 14.52 -8.50 -14.98
CA TYR A 465 14.50 -9.87 -15.53
C TYR A 465 13.21 -10.16 -16.28
N HIS A 466 13.32 -10.52 -17.55
CA HIS A 466 12.17 -10.81 -18.37
C HIS A 466 11.65 -12.21 -18.09
N PRO A 467 10.36 -12.35 -17.77
CA PRO A 467 9.75 -13.63 -17.41
C PRO A 467 9.55 -14.58 -18.62
N GLY A 468 10.27 -14.37 -19.73
CA GLY A 468 10.19 -15.17 -20.96
C GLY A 468 11.33 -16.18 -21.14
N ARG A 469 12.49 -15.97 -20.50
CA ARG A 469 13.63 -16.88 -20.55
C ARG A 469 13.92 -17.42 -19.15
N PHE A 470 13.62 -18.71 -18.95
CA PHE A 470 13.82 -19.40 -17.68
C PHE A 470 15.27 -19.91 -17.57
N VAL A 471 16.08 -19.35 -16.65
CA VAL A 471 17.44 -19.84 -16.33
C VAL A 471 17.52 -20.27 -14.87
N ILE A 472 17.70 -21.57 -14.62
CA ILE A 472 17.68 -22.17 -13.26
C ILE A 472 18.70 -21.50 -12.32
N GLY A 473 19.91 -21.23 -12.79
CA GLY A 473 20.96 -20.61 -11.95
C GLY A 473 20.65 -19.18 -11.48
N GLN A 474 19.69 -18.48 -12.11
CA GLN A 474 19.24 -17.17 -11.64
C GLN A 474 18.23 -17.29 -10.49
N ILE A 475 17.45 -18.38 -10.42
CA ILE A 475 16.48 -18.60 -9.33
C ILE A 475 17.20 -18.77 -8.01
N ASP A 476 18.28 -19.55 -7.96
CA ASP A 476 19.06 -19.75 -6.73
C ASP A 476 19.65 -18.44 -6.21
N ARG A 477 20.06 -17.53 -7.11
CA ARG A 477 20.54 -16.19 -6.77
C ARG A 477 19.42 -15.32 -6.20
N ILE A 478 18.27 -15.27 -6.88
CA ILE A 478 17.12 -14.49 -6.41
C ILE A 478 16.59 -15.05 -5.07
N LEU A 479 16.62 -16.37 -4.87
CA LEU A 479 16.27 -17.01 -3.61
C LEU A 479 17.23 -16.66 -2.47
N ALA A 480 18.52 -16.46 -2.76
CA ALA A 480 19.47 -15.97 -1.76
C ALA A 480 19.17 -14.52 -1.36
N ASP A 481 18.73 -13.68 -2.32
CA ASP A 481 18.40 -12.28 -2.09
C ASP A 481 17.07 -12.08 -1.32
N LEU A 482 16.22 -13.10 -1.27
CA LEU A 482 14.96 -13.08 -0.53
C LEU A 482 15.17 -12.84 0.98
N GLY A 483 16.26 -13.35 1.55
CA GLY A 483 16.65 -13.18 2.95
C GLY A 483 17.56 -11.97 3.21
N SER A 484 17.64 -11.02 2.27
CA SER A 484 18.50 -9.84 2.43
C SER A 484 17.95 -8.85 3.47
N ASP A 485 18.84 -8.28 4.27
CA ASP A 485 18.54 -7.16 5.18
C ASP A 485 18.16 -5.86 4.43
N HIS A 486 18.45 -5.78 3.12
CA HIS A 486 18.10 -4.61 2.31
C HIS A 486 16.65 -4.73 1.79
N PRO A 487 15.72 -3.88 2.25
CA PRO A 487 14.27 -4.06 2.01
C PRO A 487 13.89 -3.98 0.53
N GLY A 488 14.59 -3.14 -0.24
CA GLY A 488 14.36 -3.04 -1.68
C GLY A 488 14.76 -4.32 -2.43
N LEU A 489 15.78 -5.02 -1.95
CA LEU A 489 16.32 -6.21 -2.61
C LEU A 489 15.47 -7.44 -2.28
N SER A 490 15.14 -7.66 -1.01
CA SER A 490 14.25 -8.75 -0.59
C SER A 490 12.85 -8.63 -1.20
N SER A 491 12.29 -7.42 -1.25
CA SER A 491 11.01 -7.15 -1.93
C SER A 491 11.09 -7.45 -3.43
N SER A 492 12.16 -7.00 -4.11
CA SER A 492 12.33 -7.27 -5.55
C SER A 492 12.46 -8.75 -5.85
N ALA A 493 13.20 -9.47 -4.99
CA ALA A 493 13.37 -10.91 -5.09
C ALA A 493 12.03 -11.64 -4.91
N SER A 494 11.25 -11.27 -3.88
CA SER A 494 9.91 -11.81 -3.65
C SER A 494 8.99 -11.59 -4.86
N ASP A 495 8.86 -10.35 -5.33
CA ASP A 495 8.03 -9.99 -6.48
C ASP A 495 8.43 -10.76 -7.74
N LYS A 496 9.74 -10.91 -7.97
CA LYS A 496 10.26 -11.63 -9.13
C LYS A 496 10.02 -13.13 -9.02
N LEU A 497 10.23 -13.74 -7.86
CA LEU A 497 9.94 -15.16 -7.64
C LEU A 497 8.46 -15.46 -7.82
N VAL A 498 7.56 -14.59 -7.33
CA VAL A 498 6.12 -14.70 -7.59
C VAL A 498 5.84 -14.66 -9.10
N THR A 499 6.39 -13.67 -9.79
CA THR A 499 6.22 -13.50 -11.25
C THR A 499 6.72 -14.72 -12.03
N LEU A 500 7.86 -15.31 -11.64
CA LEU A 500 8.43 -16.47 -12.32
C LEU A 500 7.69 -17.77 -11.97
N ALA A 501 7.29 -17.94 -10.71
CA ALA A 501 6.59 -19.13 -10.23
C ALA A 501 5.19 -19.31 -10.84
N THR A 502 4.49 -18.21 -11.13
CA THR A 502 3.20 -18.27 -11.85
C THR A 502 3.33 -18.82 -13.28
N ARG A 503 4.54 -18.81 -13.87
CA ARG A 503 4.81 -19.27 -15.23
C ARG A 503 5.58 -20.59 -15.29
N HIS A 504 6.37 -20.88 -14.25
CA HIS A 504 7.29 -22.02 -14.24
C HIS A 504 7.26 -22.77 -12.90
N TYR A 505 6.71 -23.98 -12.92
CA TYR A 505 6.62 -24.85 -11.74
C TYR A 505 7.98 -25.19 -11.10
N LYS A 506 9.07 -25.20 -11.87
CA LYS A 506 10.42 -25.42 -11.31
C LYS A 506 10.82 -24.38 -10.26
N VAL A 507 10.30 -23.15 -10.35
CA VAL A 507 10.54 -22.13 -9.31
C VAL A 507 9.82 -22.51 -8.02
N ILE A 508 8.62 -23.08 -8.12
CA ILE A 508 7.87 -23.64 -6.99
C ILE A 508 8.65 -24.81 -6.37
N GLU A 509 9.27 -25.67 -7.17
CA GLU A 509 10.15 -26.73 -6.66
C GLU A 509 11.35 -26.17 -5.88
N SER A 510 12.06 -25.17 -6.44
CA SER A 510 13.17 -24.51 -5.76
C SER A 510 12.74 -23.81 -4.47
N LEU A 511 11.55 -23.20 -4.45
CA LEU A 511 10.98 -22.61 -3.23
C LEU A 511 10.64 -23.68 -2.18
N LEU A 512 10.12 -24.84 -2.61
CA LEU A 512 9.84 -25.97 -1.71
C LEU A 512 11.12 -26.56 -1.14
N ASP A 513 12.18 -26.67 -1.94
CA ASP A 513 13.50 -27.12 -1.48
C ASP A 513 14.08 -26.11 -0.47
N ALA A 514 13.97 -24.80 -0.74
CA ALA A 514 14.40 -23.76 0.19
C ALA A 514 13.59 -23.74 1.50
N ALA A 515 12.28 -24.01 1.43
CA ALA A 515 11.43 -24.18 2.61
C ALA A 515 11.85 -25.41 3.43
N ASP A 516 12.18 -26.52 2.75
CA ASP A 516 12.70 -27.74 3.36
C ASP A 516 14.05 -27.53 4.07
N GLU A 517 14.86 -26.57 3.59
CA GLU A 517 16.12 -26.14 4.21
C GLU A 517 15.94 -25.19 5.40
N GLY A 518 14.73 -24.67 5.62
CA GLY A 518 14.44 -23.81 6.76
C GLY A 518 14.18 -22.33 6.44
N ARG A 519 14.04 -21.95 5.17
CA ARG A 519 13.83 -20.55 4.79
C ARG A 519 12.35 -20.17 4.90
N THR A 520 12.02 -19.36 5.89
CA THR A 520 10.62 -18.97 6.18
C THR A 520 10.06 -18.10 5.05
N GLU A 521 10.88 -17.23 4.48
CA GLU A 521 10.53 -16.31 3.40
C GLU A 521 10.13 -17.06 2.13
N ALA A 522 10.73 -18.23 1.87
CA ALA A 522 10.35 -19.08 0.75
C ALA A 522 8.92 -19.63 0.92
N VAL A 523 8.52 -19.93 2.15
CA VAL A 523 7.16 -20.37 2.47
C VAL A 523 6.14 -19.25 2.28
N GLU A 524 6.51 -18.00 2.60
CA GLU A 524 5.66 -16.83 2.36
C GLU A 524 5.42 -16.59 0.87
N VAL A 525 6.45 -16.74 0.03
CA VAL A 525 6.29 -16.70 -1.43
C VAL A 525 5.40 -17.85 -1.91
N LEU A 526 5.61 -19.07 -1.39
CA LEU A 526 4.77 -20.23 -1.72
C LEU A 526 3.31 -19.98 -1.35
N ALA A 527 2.99 -19.31 -0.25
CA ALA A 527 1.60 -19.00 0.10
C ALA A 527 0.85 -18.23 -1.00
N ILE A 528 1.57 -17.47 -1.83
CA ILE A 528 1.01 -16.68 -2.94
C ILE A 528 0.87 -17.52 -4.22
N VAL A 529 1.84 -18.37 -4.54
CA VAL A 529 1.96 -19.03 -5.86
C VAL A 529 1.71 -20.54 -5.86
N ALA A 530 1.63 -21.15 -4.69
CA ALA A 530 1.43 -22.57 -4.54
C ALA A 530 0.05 -23.02 -5.04
N ASP A 531 -0.02 -24.27 -5.49
CA ASP A 531 -1.25 -24.89 -5.96
C ASP A 531 -1.46 -26.26 -5.28
N HIS A 532 -2.54 -26.96 -5.67
CA HIS A 532 -2.88 -28.27 -5.12
C HIS A 532 -1.75 -29.31 -5.16
N ARG A 533 -0.75 -29.18 -6.05
CA ARG A 533 0.37 -30.12 -6.17
C ARG A 533 1.39 -29.95 -5.05
N THR A 534 1.46 -28.76 -4.43
CA THR A 534 2.42 -28.47 -3.34
C THR A 534 1.89 -28.90 -1.97
N ILE A 535 0.56 -29.03 -1.82
CA ILE A 535 -0.12 -29.32 -0.54
C ILE A 535 0.51 -30.51 0.18
N SER A 536 0.72 -31.63 -0.52
CA SER A 536 1.30 -32.85 0.07
C SER A 536 2.69 -32.61 0.65
N ARG A 537 3.52 -31.82 -0.02
CA ARG A 537 4.90 -31.54 0.40
C ARG A 537 4.94 -30.52 1.54
N LEU A 538 4.10 -29.49 1.48
CA LEU A 538 3.92 -28.53 2.57
C LEU A 538 3.33 -29.19 3.83
N ARG A 539 2.43 -30.17 3.70
CA ARG A 539 1.97 -30.99 4.84
C ARG A 539 3.10 -31.79 5.46
N GLN A 540 3.92 -32.47 4.65
CA GLN A 540 5.10 -33.18 5.16
C GLN A 540 6.08 -32.24 5.86
N LEU A 541 6.29 -31.04 5.32
CA LEU A 541 7.11 -30.00 5.95
C LEU A 541 6.52 -29.55 7.29
N TYR A 542 5.21 -29.31 7.34
CA TYR A 542 4.49 -28.94 8.56
C TYR A 542 4.61 -30.02 9.65
N ASP A 543 4.45 -31.30 9.29
CA ASP A 543 4.46 -32.43 10.23
C ASP A 543 5.85 -32.67 10.84
N ARG A 544 6.92 -32.44 10.08
CA ARG A 544 8.30 -32.72 10.51
C ARG A 544 9.02 -31.55 11.16
N THR A 545 8.58 -30.32 10.89
CA THR A 545 9.29 -29.11 11.30
C THR A 545 9.03 -28.78 12.77
N ILE A 546 10.12 -28.56 13.52
CA ILE A 546 10.08 -28.14 14.93
C ILE A 546 10.13 -26.61 15.05
N ASP A 547 10.67 -25.92 14.04
CA ASP A 547 10.77 -24.46 14.03
C ASP A 547 9.36 -23.81 14.01
N PRO A 548 9.00 -23.03 15.05
CA PRO A 548 7.70 -22.38 15.13
C PRO A 548 7.39 -21.41 13.98
N ALA A 549 8.41 -20.73 13.43
CA ALA A 549 8.23 -19.73 12.36
C ALA A 549 7.88 -20.40 11.04
N ILE A 550 8.65 -21.39 10.63
CA ILE A 550 8.39 -22.17 9.41
C ILE A 550 7.07 -22.93 9.55
N ARG A 551 6.82 -23.54 10.71
CA ARG A 551 5.57 -24.28 10.95
C ARG A 551 4.35 -23.37 10.85
N ARG A 552 4.44 -22.15 11.41
CA ARG A 552 3.42 -21.11 11.26
C ARG A 552 3.21 -20.72 9.80
N SER A 553 4.28 -20.35 9.09
CA SER A 553 4.18 -19.91 7.70
C SER A 553 3.63 -21.01 6.80
N THR A 554 4.03 -22.26 7.06
CA THR A 554 3.54 -23.43 6.31
C THR A 554 2.06 -23.67 6.56
N PHE A 555 1.62 -23.53 7.81
CA PHE A 555 0.20 -23.60 8.15
C PHE A 555 -0.61 -22.51 7.43
N LEU A 556 -0.14 -21.25 7.48
CA LEU A 556 -0.84 -20.13 6.84
C LEU A 556 -0.92 -20.34 5.32
N ALA A 557 0.15 -20.83 4.70
CA ALA A 557 0.16 -21.21 3.29
C ALA A 557 -0.88 -22.31 2.98
N LEU A 558 -0.90 -23.39 3.77
CA LEU A 558 -1.88 -24.49 3.65
C LEU A 558 -3.33 -24.01 3.81
N ALA A 559 -3.59 -23.15 4.79
CA ALA A 559 -4.90 -22.56 5.02
C ALA A 559 -5.35 -21.69 3.85
N GLN A 560 -4.45 -20.84 3.32
CA GLN A 560 -4.74 -19.99 2.16
C GLN A 560 -5.05 -20.81 0.90
N MET A 561 -4.44 -21.99 0.75
CA MET A 561 -4.73 -22.92 -0.35
C MET A 561 -6.03 -23.73 -0.17
N GLY A 562 -6.77 -23.53 0.93
CA GLY A 562 -7.96 -24.32 1.25
C GLY A 562 -7.65 -25.79 1.54
N ALA A 563 -6.40 -26.11 1.91
CA ALA A 563 -6.06 -27.45 2.33
C ALA A 563 -6.80 -27.76 3.65
N PRO A 564 -7.36 -28.97 3.82
CA PRO A 564 -8.00 -29.36 5.07
C PRO A 564 -7.00 -29.21 6.21
N TYR A 565 -7.42 -28.56 7.31
CA TYR A 565 -6.61 -28.30 8.49
C TYR A 565 -5.93 -29.60 8.95
N PRO A 566 -4.61 -29.75 8.75
CA PRO A 566 -3.95 -31.05 8.89
C PRO A 566 -4.01 -31.57 10.33
N ASP A 567 -4.17 -30.68 11.31
CA ASP A 567 -4.21 -30.95 12.75
C ASP A 567 -5.62 -30.75 13.37
N ARG A 568 -6.73 -30.70 12.61
CA ARG A 568 -8.05 -30.56 13.27
C ARG A 568 -8.31 -31.78 14.16
N PRO A 569 -8.41 -31.63 15.49
CA PRO A 569 -8.63 -32.77 16.36
C PRO A 569 -10.08 -33.25 16.22
N ILE A 570 -10.28 -34.56 16.23
CA ILE A 570 -11.61 -35.19 16.20
C ILE A 570 -11.78 -35.93 17.52
N VAL A 571 -12.85 -35.62 18.25
CA VAL A 571 -13.18 -36.24 19.53
C VAL A 571 -14.50 -36.98 19.42
N GLN A 572 -14.44 -38.28 19.66
CA GLN A 572 -15.62 -39.10 19.86
C GLN A 572 -16.02 -38.99 21.33
N LEU A 573 -17.18 -38.38 21.61
CA LEU A 573 -17.68 -38.21 22.96
C LEU A 573 -18.02 -39.57 23.57
N SER A 574 -17.42 -39.87 24.73
CA SER A 574 -17.76 -41.02 25.55
C SER A 574 -18.94 -40.71 26.47
N ARG A 575 -19.77 -41.72 26.75
CA ARG A 575 -20.76 -41.64 27.82
C ARG A 575 -20.08 -41.83 29.17
N ILE A 576 -20.30 -40.88 30.07
CA ILE A 576 -19.76 -40.91 31.44
C ILE A 576 -20.89 -41.01 32.47
N VAL A 577 -20.56 -41.47 33.67
CA VAL A 577 -21.45 -41.33 34.83
C VAL A 577 -21.47 -39.86 35.23
N ARG A 578 -22.65 -39.32 35.58
CA ARG A 578 -22.79 -37.91 35.99
C ARG A 578 -21.75 -37.57 37.07
N PRO A 579 -20.76 -36.69 36.77
CA PRO A 579 -19.78 -36.26 37.77
C PRO A 579 -20.42 -35.27 38.74
N THR A 580 -19.87 -35.18 39.95
CA THR A 580 -20.23 -34.14 40.91
C THR A 580 -19.55 -32.84 40.47
N ILE A 581 -20.30 -31.78 40.16
CA ILE A 581 -19.71 -30.50 39.74
C ILE A 581 -19.33 -29.67 40.98
N ASP A 582 -18.19 -29.98 41.59
CA ASP A 582 -17.70 -29.27 42.79
C ASP A 582 -16.33 -28.60 42.59
N GLY A 583 -15.77 -28.70 41.38
CA GLY A 583 -14.48 -28.12 41.01
C GLY A 583 -13.26 -28.94 41.46
N ASP A 584 -13.47 -30.16 41.98
CA ASP A 584 -12.43 -31.16 42.21
C ASP A 584 -12.37 -32.20 41.08
N ILE A 585 -11.41 -32.03 40.16
CA ILE A 585 -11.28 -32.92 39.02
C ILE A 585 -10.53 -34.19 39.46
N THR A 586 -11.26 -35.21 39.87
CA THR A 586 -10.70 -36.50 40.29
C THR A 586 -10.56 -37.49 39.12
N ASP A 587 -9.44 -38.21 39.06
CA ASP A 587 -9.19 -39.21 38.02
C ASP A 587 -10.21 -40.36 38.02
N GLU A 588 -10.80 -40.66 39.18
CA GLU A 588 -11.76 -41.76 39.34
C GLU A 588 -13.14 -41.39 38.76
N GLU A 589 -13.64 -40.17 39.01
CA GLU A 589 -14.92 -39.70 38.47
C GLU A 589 -14.86 -39.44 36.96
N TRP A 590 -13.68 -39.08 36.46
CA TRP A 590 -13.45 -38.73 35.05
C TRP A 590 -12.69 -39.83 34.28
N GLN A 591 -12.64 -41.07 34.78
CA GLN A 591 -11.87 -42.16 34.16
C GLN A 591 -12.33 -42.49 32.73
N ASP A 592 -13.64 -42.32 32.46
CA ASP A 592 -14.28 -42.67 31.18
C ASP A 592 -14.36 -41.47 30.23
N ALA A 593 -13.88 -40.30 30.66
CA ALA A 593 -13.87 -39.08 29.86
C ALA A 593 -12.68 -39.02 28.89
N ILE A 594 -12.84 -38.29 27.79
CA ILE A 594 -11.77 -38.07 26.83
C ILE A 594 -10.87 -36.93 27.32
N ASP A 595 -9.56 -37.18 27.40
CA ASP A 595 -8.56 -36.13 27.61
C ASP A 595 -8.28 -35.39 26.29
N LEU A 596 -8.44 -34.07 26.31
CA LEU A 596 -8.27 -33.20 25.15
C LEU A 596 -6.78 -32.87 24.89
N GLY A 597 -5.93 -32.82 25.93
CA GLY A 597 -4.47 -32.66 25.83
C GLY A 597 -3.92 -31.56 24.88
N GLY A 598 -2.59 -31.50 24.72
CA GLY A 598 -1.95 -30.84 23.56
C GLY A 598 -2.25 -29.35 23.31
N PHE A 599 -2.54 -28.55 24.34
CA PHE A 599 -2.83 -27.12 24.19
C PHE A 599 -1.64 -26.36 23.61
N ARG A 600 -1.90 -25.51 22.62
CA ARG A 600 -0.89 -24.72 21.93
C ARG A 600 -1.21 -23.24 21.95
N SER A 601 -0.17 -22.42 21.94
CA SER A 601 -0.27 -20.97 21.87
C SER A 601 -0.86 -20.53 20.53
N ASP A 602 -1.90 -19.72 20.55
CA ASP A 602 -2.51 -19.18 19.31
C ASP A 602 -1.54 -18.29 18.50
N HIS A 603 -0.52 -17.74 19.18
CA HIS A 603 0.44 -16.81 18.58
C HIS A 603 1.51 -17.51 17.73
N ASN A 604 2.07 -18.62 18.24
CA ASN A 604 3.23 -19.28 17.67
C ASN A 604 3.13 -20.81 17.62
N GLY A 605 1.98 -21.40 17.98
CA GLY A 605 1.73 -22.84 17.96
C GLY A 605 2.64 -23.66 18.88
N ALA A 606 3.41 -23.00 19.75
CA ALA A 606 4.24 -23.68 20.74
C ALA A 606 3.34 -24.34 21.78
N ASP A 607 3.76 -25.49 22.28
CA ASP A 607 3.08 -26.17 23.37
C ASP A 607 2.97 -25.24 24.59
N ALA A 608 1.87 -25.36 25.33
CA ALA A 608 1.67 -24.58 26.55
C ALA A 608 2.82 -24.82 27.53
N ILE A 609 3.41 -23.73 28.03
CA ILE A 609 4.46 -23.78 29.04
C ILE A 609 3.91 -24.35 30.35
N GLU A 610 2.65 -24.04 30.64
CA GLU A 610 1.90 -24.50 31.80
C GLU A 610 1.13 -25.78 31.46
N PRO A 611 1.18 -26.83 32.32
CA PRO A 611 0.35 -28.01 32.14
C PRO A 611 -1.14 -27.64 32.18
N ILE A 612 -1.78 -27.73 31.03
CA ILE A 612 -3.25 -27.61 30.87
C ILE A 612 -3.79 -29.01 30.61
N ARG A 613 -4.71 -29.45 31.46
CA ARG A 613 -5.48 -30.69 31.31
C ARG A 613 -6.93 -30.31 31.06
N ALA A 614 -7.56 -30.90 30.06
CA ALA A 614 -8.98 -30.72 29.83
C ALA A 614 -9.63 -32.06 29.51
N GLN A 615 -10.75 -32.38 30.14
CA GLN A 615 -11.48 -33.63 29.96
C GLN A 615 -12.91 -33.34 29.54
N ILE A 616 -13.44 -34.16 28.62
CA ILE A 616 -14.79 -34.01 28.09
C ILE A 616 -15.54 -35.34 28.08
N GLY A 617 -16.84 -35.30 28.37
CA GLY A 617 -17.73 -36.45 28.30
C GLY A 617 -19.18 -36.04 28.16
N SER A 618 -20.07 -37.03 28.02
CA SER A 618 -21.51 -36.80 27.85
C SER A 618 -22.35 -37.72 28.73
N THR A 619 -23.52 -37.27 29.15
CA THR A 619 -24.61 -38.13 29.66
C THR A 619 -25.74 -38.15 28.63
N THR A 620 -26.90 -38.70 28.98
CA THR A 620 -28.08 -38.68 28.10
C THR A 620 -28.54 -37.27 27.77
N ASP A 621 -28.43 -36.33 28.72
CA ASP A 621 -29.07 -35.02 28.64
C ASP A 621 -28.07 -33.85 28.76
N SER A 622 -26.78 -34.11 29.00
CA SER A 622 -25.80 -33.05 29.24
C SER A 622 -24.39 -33.37 28.73
N LEU A 623 -23.69 -32.34 28.25
CA LEU A 623 -22.26 -32.34 27.95
C LEU A 623 -21.49 -31.86 29.19
N TYR A 624 -20.44 -32.55 29.57
CA TYR A 624 -19.59 -32.20 30.71
C TYR A 624 -18.18 -31.88 30.25
N LEU A 625 -17.61 -30.78 30.77
CA LEU A 625 -16.23 -30.39 30.53
C LEU A 625 -15.55 -30.02 31.85
N ALA A 626 -14.32 -30.47 32.02
CA ALA A 626 -13.44 -30.11 33.12
C ALA A 626 -12.12 -29.57 32.57
N VAL A 627 -11.63 -28.45 33.11
CA VAL A 627 -10.34 -27.85 32.74
C VAL A 627 -9.54 -27.58 34.01
N SER A 628 -8.31 -28.08 34.07
CA SER A 628 -7.35 -27.84 35.15
C SER A 628 -6.08 -27.21 34.58
N VAL A 629 -5.68 -26.09 35.15
CA VAL A 629 -4.47 -25.35 34.77
C VAL A 629 -3.53 -25.27 35.96
N GLN A 630 -2.29 -25.72 35.78
CA GLN A 630 -1.23 -25.47 36.76
C GLN A 630 -0.64 -24.08 36.55
N LEU A 631 -0.94 -23.16 37.45
CA LEU A 631 -0.49 -21.77 37.36
C LEU A 631 0.68 -21.53 38.33
N GLY A 632 1.72 -20.85 37.84
CA GLY A 632 2.80 -20.34 38.70
C GLY A 632 2.40 -19.16 39.59
N ARG A 633 1.20 -18.61 39.36
CA ARG A 633 0.61 -17.46 40.08
C ARG A 633 -0.86 -17.73 40.39
N LEU A 634 -1.45 -16.94 41.29
CA LEU A 634 -2.91 -16.91 41.40
C LEU A 634 -3.51 -16.28 40.12
N PRO A 635 -4.66 -16.81 39.64
CA PRO A 635 -5.34 -16.21 38.51
C PRO A 635 -5.83 -14.80 38.88
N GLU A 636 -5.71 -13.88 37.94
CA GLU A 636 -6.19 -12.50 38.06
C GLU A 636 -7.69 -12.49 37.72
N ALA A 637 -8.52 -12.10 38.68
CA ALA A 637 -9.95 -11.95 38.46
C ALA A 637 -10.50 -10.78 39.28
N THR A 638 -11.45 -10.06 38.70
CA THR A 638 -12.06 -8.87 39.29
C THR A 638 -13.22 -9.27 40.19
N LEU A 639 -13.24 -8.74 41.42
CA LEU A 639 -14.35 -8.88 42.37
C LEU A 639 -15.50 -7.92 42.00
N SER A 640 -16.16 -8.17 40.86
CA SER A 640 -17.28 -7.36 40.35
C SER A 640 -18.50 -8.23 40.03
N ASP A 641 -19.69 -7.63 40.07
CA ASP A 641 -20.94 -8.22 39.59
C ASP A 641 -21.02 -8.24 38.05
N GLU A 642 -20.13 -7.53 37.35
CA GLU A 642 -19.94 -7.57 35.87
C GLU A 642 -18.66 -8.31 35.45
N PHE A 643 -18.68 -9.06 34.34
CA PHE A 643 -17.52 -9.79 33.84
C PHE A 643 -16.51 -8.79 33.28
N ALA A 644 -15.21 -8.93 33.61
CA ALA A 644 -14.19 -8.01 33.15
C ALA A 644 -13.29 -8.68 32.10
N ASP A 645 -13.08 -8.00 30.96
CA ASP A 645 -12.22 -8.49 29.86
C ASP A 645 -10.76 -8.72 30.29
N THR A 646 -10.35 -8.17 31.43
CA THR A 646 -9.02 -8.31 32.03
C THR A 646 -8.85 -9.58 32.85
N ASP A 647 -9.92 -10.32 33.14
CA ASP A 647 -9.87 -11.53 33.96
C ASP A 647 -9.23 -12.70 33.19
N ASP A 648 -8.41 -13.48 33.91
CA ASP A 648 -8.02 -14.83 33.50
C ASP A 648 -9.28 -15.69 33.39
N ARG A 649 -9.42 -16.37 32.25
CA ARG A 649 -10.67 -17.04 31.88
C ARG A 649 -10.43 -18.33 31.10
N VAL A 650 -11.32 -19.29 31.34
CA VAL A 650 -11.52 -20.45 30.46
C VAL A 650 -12.63 -20.08 29.50
N GLU A 651 -12.36 -20.19 28.20
CA GLU A 651 -13.31 -19.96 27.14
C GLU A 651 -13.63 -21.27 26.43
N ILE A 652 -14.91 -21.52 26.20
CA ILE A 652 -15.37 -22.67 25.44
C ILE A 652 -16.28 -22.17 24.36
N ILE A 653 -15.94 -22.54 23.13
CA ILE A 653 -16.60 -22.01 21.95
C ILE A 653 -17.20 -23.17 21.19
N PHE A 654 -18.51 -23.09 20.99
CA PHE A 654 -19.27 -24.01 20.15
C PHE A 654 -19.54 -23.33 18.82
N ALA A 655 -19.36 -24.05 17.70
CA ALA A 655 -19.67 -23.53 16.37
C ALA A 655 -20.37 -24.56 15.48
N GLY A 656 -21.36 -24.07 14.73
CA GLY A 656 -22.29 -24.91 13.97
C GLY A 656 -22.68 -24.32 12.62
N PRO A 657 -23.21 -25.14 11.70
CA PRO A 657 -23.62 -24.67 10.38
C PRO A 657 -24.89 -23.79 10.44
N PRO A 658 -25.14 -22.94 9.42
CA PRO A 658 -24.32 -22.75 8.23
C PRO A 658 -23.06 -21.93 8.53
N TYR A 659 -21.92 -22.37 7.98
CA TYR A 659 -20.69 -21.60 7.97
C TYR A 659 -20.68 -20.68 6.72
N ASP A 660 -20.25 -19.44 6.88
CA ASP A 660 -20.00 -18.51 5.78
C ASP A 660 -18.71 -18.87 5.01
N GLU A 661 -18.39 -18.09 3.97
CA GLU A 661 -17.20 -18.29 3.14
C GLU A 661 -15.88 -18.15 3.91
N ASP A 662 -15.91 -17.47 5.06
CA ASP A 662 -14.76 -17.29 5.96
C ASP A 662 -14.70 -18.39 7.06
N GLY A 663 -15.61 -19.36 7.01
CA GLY A 663 -15.70 -20.47 7.97
C GLY A 663 -16.38 -20.10 9.29
N ASN A 664 -17.03 -18.94 9.38
CA ASN A 664 -17.75 -18.50 10.58
C ASN A 664 -19.20 -18.98 10.52
N GLY A 665 -19.68 -19.62 11.59
CA GLY A 665 -21.08 -20.00 11.75
C GLY A 665 -21.68 -19.36 12.99
N PRO A 666 -22.98 -19.60 13.28
CA PRO A 666 -23.53 -19.44 14.62
C PRO A 666 -22.56 -19.98 15.66
N ARG A 667 -22.26 -19.15 16.66
CA ARG A 667 -21.31 -19.47 17.72
C ARG A 667 -21.86 -19.03 19.05
N ASP A 668 -21.67 -19.88 20.04
CA ASP A 668 -21.90 -19.55 21.44
C ASP A 668 -20.58 -19.71 22.19
N THR A 669 -20.27 -18.72 23.02
CA THR A 669 -19.06 -18.70 23.83
C THR A 669 -19.47 -18.73 25.28
N LEU A 670 -19.03 -19.76 25.99
CA LEU A 670 -19.12 -19.86 27.43
C LEU A 670 -17.78 -19.42 28.02
N THR A 671 -17.81 -18.35 28.80
CA THR A 671 -16.61 -17.84 29.46
C THR A 671 -16.75 -17.98 30.96
N VAL A 672 -15.71 -18.53 31.62
CA VAL A 672 -15.68 -18.72 33.08
C VAL A 672 -14.40 -18.11 33.65
N ASN A 673 -14.52 -17.23 34.65
CA ASN A 673 -13.36 -16.69 35.37
C ASN A 673 -13.02 -17.52 36.63
N ALA A 674 -11.94 -17.15 37.32
CA ALA A 674 -11.47 -17.85 38.52
C ALA A 674 -12.49 -17.93 39.68
N TYR A 675 -13.46 -17.02 39.74
CA TYR A 675 -14.53 -17.04 40.76
C TYR A 675 -15.75 -17.88 40.35
N GLY A 676 -15.71 -18.55 39.19
CA GLY A 676 -16.82 -19.35 38.68
C GLY A 676 -17.93 -18.49 38.08
N LYS A 677 -17.62 -17.23 37.79
CA LYS A 677 -18.57 -16.33 37.15
C LYS A 677 -18.60 -16.58 35.66
N ILE A 678 -19.81 -16.58 35.13
CA ILE A 678 -20.11 -16.93 33.76
C ILE A 678 -20.49 -15.68 32.96
N ASP A 679 -19.94 -15.56 31.74
CA ASP A 679 -20.47 -14.69 30.69
C ASP A 679 -20.92 -15.58 29.53
N SER A 680 -22.22 -15.88 29.49
CA SER A 680 -22.86 -16.77 28.51
C SER A 680 -24.37 -16.56 28.49
N SER A 681 -25.00 -16.89 27.36
CA SER A 681 -26.46 -17.00 27.24
C SER A 681 -26.99 -18.43 27.44
N LEU A 682 -26.09 -19.42 27.58
CA LEU A 682 -26.42 -20.84 27.74
C LEU A 682 -26.74 -21.19 29.20
N ASP A 683 -27.71 -22.08 29.39
CA ASP A 683 -28.02 -22.61 30.72
C ASP A 683 -26.98 -23.66 31.11
N CYS A 684 -26.15 -23.35 32.10
CA CYS A 684 -25.05 -24.22 32.51
C CYS A 684 -24.79 -24.19 34.02
N GLU A 685 -24.47 -25.37 34.55
CA GLU A 685 -23.96 -25.54 35.91
C GLU A 685 -22.43 -25.40 35.84
N VAL A 686 -21.84 -24.48 36.61
CA VAL A 686 -20.38 -24.22 36.60
C VAL A 686 -19.86 -24.12 38.02
N THR A 687 -18.72 -24.75 38.27
CA THR A 687 -17.96 -24.57 39.51
C THR A 687 -16.51 -24.23 39.17
N SER A 688 -15.94 -23.26 39.87
CA SER A 688 -14.51 -22.89 39.77
C SER A 688 -13.86 -23.01 41.13
N ARG A 689 -12.70 -23.66 41.16
CA ARG A 689 -11.92 -23.88 42.37
C ARG A 689 -10.48 -23.47 42.15
N VAL A 690 -10.02 -22.54 42.97
CA VAL A 690 -8.63 -22.08 42.99
C VAL A 690 -7.94 -22.63 44.24
N THR A 691 -6.85 -23.35 44.04
CA THR A 691 -5.99 -23.88 45.10
C THR A 691 -4.57 -23.29 44.97
N ALA A 692 -3.66 -23.66 45.87
CA ALA A 692 -2.27 -23.21 45.80
C ALA A 692 -1.56 -23.84 44.60
N GLY A 693 -1.62 -23.17 43.44
CA GLY A 693 -0.92 -23.55 42.22
C GLY A 693 -1.78 -24.22 41.14
N THR A 694 -3.07 -24.47 41.40
CA THR A 694 -3.99 -25.04 40.42
C THR A 694 -5.29 -24.28 40.39
N TRP A 695 -5.77 -24.01 39.17
CA TRP A 695 -7.10 -23.51 38.91
C TRP A 695 -7.89 -24.56 38.11
N SER A 696 -9.01 -24.99 38.68
CA SER A 696 -9.92 -25.97 38.09
C SER A 696 -11.27 -25.33 37.81
N VAL A 697 -11.83 -25.63 36.64
CA VAL A 697 -13.17 -25.25 36.22
C VAL A 697 -13.89 -26.49 35.76
N GLU A 698 -15.10 -26.70 36.27
CA GLU A 698 -16.00 -27.78 35.84
C GLU A 698 -17.33 -27.21 35.40
N MET A 699 -17.93 -27.85 34.41
CA MET A 699 -19.21 -27.44 33.89
C MET A 699 -20.03 -28.56 33.28
N GLY A 700 -21.35 -28.39 33.38
CA GLY A 700 -22.36 -29.20 32.72
C GLY A 700 -23.31 -28.32 31.91
N LEU A 701 -23.46 -28.63 30.62
CA LEU A 701 -24.37 -27.93 29.71
C LEU A 701 -25.46 -28.88 29.21
N ALA A 702 -26.70 -28.40 29.09
CA ALA A 702 -27.80 -29.19 28.54
C ALA A 702 -27.60 -29.47 27.03
N LEU A 703 -27.73 -30.74 26.60
CA LEU A 703 -27.47 -31.15 25.21
C LEU A 703 -28.45 -30.52 24.21
N GLY A 704 -29.70 -30.26 24.61
CA GLY A 704 -30.73 -29.67 23.74
C GLY A 704 -30.40 -28.27 23.21
N GLU A 705 -29.46 -27.55 23.84
CA GLU A 705 -28.94 -26.25 23.36
C GLU A 705 -27.73 -26.43 22.41
N ILE A 706 -27.09 -27.61 22.41
CA ILE A 706 -25.77 -27.86 21.78
C ILE A 706 -25.82 -28.85 20.60
N GLU A 707 -26.92 -29.59 20.43
CA GLU A 707 -27.11 -30.64 19.41
C GLU A 707 -26.86 -30.20 17.95
N SER A 708 -26.74 -28.90 17.67
CA SER A 708 -26.45 -28.33 16.34
C SER A 708 -24.98 -27.95 16.11
N TYR A 709 -24.09 -28.14 17.08
CA TYR A 709 -22.70 -27.66 17.05
C TYR A 709 -21.69 -28.82 16.88
N PRO A 710 -21.30 -29.20 15.64
CA PRO A 710 -20.28 -30.22 15.40
C PRO A 710 -18.85 -29.77 15.76
N ARG A 711 -18.64 -28.49 16.14
CA ARG A 711 -17.29 -27.95 16.38
C ARG A 711 -17.15 -27.32 17.77
N LEU A 712 -16.00 -27.58 18.39
CA LEU A 712 -15.64 -27.15 19.75
C LEU A 712 -14.22 -26.58 19.79
N ASN A 713 -14.01 -25.49 20.53
CA ASN A 713 -12.70 -25.08 21.01
C ASN A 713 -12.71 -24.87 22.53
N VAL A 714 -11.60 -25.21 23.19
CA VAL A 714 -11.35 -24.94 24.60
C VAL A 714 -10.08 -24.11 24.68
N ALA A 715 -10.13 -22.97 25.37
CA ALA A 715 -9.00 -22.07 25.50
C ALA A 715 -8.83 -21.57 26.94
N VAL A 716 -7.58 -21.39 27.34
CA VAL A 716 -7.18 -20.70 28.57
C VAL A 716 -6.58 -19.36 28.17
N VAL A 717 -7.16 -18.28 28.67
CA VAL A 717 -6.80 -16.91 28.30
C VAL A 717 -6.30 -16.17 29.53
N SER A 718 -5.13 -15.56 29.40
CA SER A 718 -4.54 -14.67 30.40
C SER A 718 -4.25 -13.31 29.74
N PRO A 719 -5.16 -12.32 29.89
CA PRO A 719 -5.02 -11.00 29.28
C PRO A 719 -3.76 -10.26 29.73
N SER A 720 -3.36 -10.43 30.99
CA SER A 720 -2.19 -9.75 31.59
C SER A 720 -0.86 -10.18 30.96
N THR A 721 -0.72 -11.46 30.63
CA THR A 721 0.43 -11.99 29.90
C THR A 721 0.25 -11.99 28.38
N ARG A 722 -0.94 -11.58 27.90
CA ARG A 722 -1.35 -11.66 26.48
C ARG A 722 -1.20 -13.07 25.90
N THR A 723 -1.44 -14.09 26.71
CA THR A 723 -1.34 -15.49 26.29
C THR A 723 -2.71 -16.11 26.14
N ARG A 724 -2.89 -16.87 25.07
CA ARG A 724 -4.04 -17.72 24.83
C ARG A 724 -3.55 -19.07 24.34
N TYR A 725 -3.89 -20.11 25.11
CA TYR A 725 -3.59 -21.49 24.76
C TYR A 725 -4.88 -22.20 24.41
N SER A 726 -4.96 -22.78 23.22
CA SER A 726 -6.16 -23.44 22.73
C SER A 726 -5.89 -24.92 22.44
N TRP A 727 -6.91 -25.74 22.64
CA TRP A 727 -6.91 -27.15 22.23
C TRP A 727 -7.02 -27.30 20.71
N SER A 728 -7.89 -26.50 20.08
CA SER A 728 -8.07 -26.50 18.63
C SER A 728 -7.87 -25.10 18.09
N VAL A 729 -6.69 -24.86 17.53
CA VAL A 729 -6.31 -23.88 16.50
C VAL A 729 -4.79 -23.98 16.42
N THR A 730 -4.26 -24.41 15.28
CA THR A 730 -2.91 -24.06 14.89
C THR A 730 -2.99 -22.71 14.15
N TYR A 731 -2.30 -21.69 14.66
CA TYR A 731 -2.06 -20.34 14.09
C TYR A 731 -3.23 -19.49 13.55
N GLY A 732 -3.71 -18.49 14.32
CA GLY A 732 -4.47 -17.31 13.83
C GLY A 732 -5.76 -16.99 14.60
N SER A 733 -6.74 -16.30 13.98
CA SER A 733 -7.86 -15.67 14.72
C SER A 733 -8.72 -16.67 15.52
N PRO A 734 -8.95 -16.44 16.82
CA PRO A 734 -9.84 -17.25 17.66
C PRO A 734 -11.29 -17.29 17.17
N SER A 735 -11.68 -16.39 16.27
CA SER A 735 -13.05 -16.28 15.74
C SER A 735 -13.39 -17.27 14.63
N ASN A 736 -12.40 -17.90 14.01
CA ASN A 736 -12.61 -18.73 12.82
C ASN A 736 -12.95 -20.18 13.24
N ALA A 737 -14.23 -20.54 13.08
CA ALA A 737 -14.77 -21.83 13.49
C ALA A 737 -14.30 -23.03 12.65
N ASP A 738 -13.73 -22.82 11.45
CA ASP A 738 -13.12 -23.91 10.68
C ASP A 738 -11.88 -24.53 11.36
N ARG A 739 -11.35 -23.86 12.38
CA ARG A 739 -10.14 -24.31 13.10
C ARG A 739 -10.46 -25.12 14.36
N TYR A 740 -11.72 -25.12 14.76
CA TYR A 740 -12.18 -25.81 15.95
C TYR A 740 -12.19 -27.32 15.74
N GLY A 741 -12.00 -28.07 16.83
CA GLY A 741 -12.04 -29.53 16.81
C GLY A 741 -13.44 -30.03 16.47
N GLU A 742 -13.54 -31.20 15.85
CA GLU A 742 -14.81 -31.85 15.56
C GLU A 742 -15.27 -32.73 16.73
N LEU A 743 -16.52 -32.54 17.16
CA LEU A 743 -17.21 -33.42 18.10
C LEU A 743 -18.05 -34.44 17.33
N ARG A 744 -17.93 -35.71 17.71
CA ARG A 744 -18.80 -36.79 17.23
C ARG A 744 -19.49 -37.44 18.41
N THR A 745 -20.82 -37.45 18.38
CA THR A 745 -21.63 -38.23 19.32
C THR A 745 -21.70 -39.68 18.85
N GLU A 746 -21.81 -40.63 19.78
CA GLU A 746 -22.15 -42.00 19.40
C GLU A 746 -23.56 -41.98 18.80
N SER A 747 -23.70 -42.38 17.54
CA SER A 747 -25.01 -42.55 16.91
C SER A 747 -25.81 -43.55 17.75
N CYS A 748 -26.97 -43.12 18.26
CA CYS A 748 -27.96 -44.04 18.81
C CYS A 748 -28.34 -45.05 17.73
N GLU A 749 -27.85 -46.28 17.85
CA GLU A 749 -28.51 -47.44 17.25
C GLU A 749 -29.86 -47.72 17.94
#